data_AF-A0A0G2K0Q8-F1
#
_entry.id   AF-A0A0G2K0Q8-F1
#
_cell.length_a   1.000
_cell.length_b   1.000
_cell.length_c   1.000
_cell.angle_alpha   90.00
_cell.angle_beta   90.00
_cell.angle_gamma   90.00
#
_symmetry.space_group_name_H-M   'P 1'
#
loop_
_entity.id
_entity.type
_entity.pdbx_description
1 polymer ?
#
loop_
_entity_poly.entity_id
_entity_poly.type
_entity_poly.pdbx_seq_one_letter_code
_entity_poly.pdbx_strand_id
1 'polypeptide(L)'
;MKLAVLPWILMLLSTIPGPGLTAGTPGSCSLRCGVQDEICSCHPTCSGLGTCCKDFLNYCLEISPSSGSMMGGKDFVVQHLKWTDSITSVICRFKESIQTLGYVDDLKQVHCISPLLYESGHIPFTISMDNGLSFPHAGTWLAAHPYKVSESEKSQLVNETHWQYYGTSDTGGNLSLTWNTSALPTRTVTIELWGYEETGTPYTGNWTAKWSYLYPLATNIPNTGFFTFTPKPAPPQYQRWRVGALRIIGSKNYAGEQDVLALWTNDHALAWHLGDDFRADSVAWAREQCLTWEALEDQLPNFLTELPDCPCTLAQARADSGRFFTDYGCDIEHGSVCTYHPGAVHCVRSVQASPMYGSGQQCCYTASGTQLLTSDSTSGSTPDRGHDWGAPPYRSPPRVPGMSHWLYDVISFYYCCLWAPECPRYMKRRPSSDCRSYRPPRLASAFGDPHFVTFDGTSFSFSGNGEYVLLETLETAAAVKDLRVQGRAQPGRMPNGTQARGTGLTAVAVQEDKSDVIEVRVADGSQVLEVLLNQKLLSFTEQNWMDLKGMFLSVASQDKVSIMLSSGAGLEVGVQGPFLSVSILLPEKFLSHTRGLLGTLNDNPEDDFTLRNGHVLPPNATAQQLFQFGANWAISNASSLFTYDSRPLVNQFLNGPKHDPNFKPLFPDETTLSPSQAEDLARLCESDHFCVLDVISTGDPSVGNATRIAHQLHQHRLKSLQPVVSCGWLPPPVNGHKEGLKYLEGSTVRFGCNSGYSLAGPESSTCRADGTWSSPTPECQPGRNYTVLLSIIFGGLAIVALISIVFMLLHRRRKSNRNLWSSQP
;
A
#
# COMPACT_ATOMS: atom_id res chain seq x y z
N MET A 1 40.85 -42.39 0.49
CA MET A 1 41.85 -41.96 1.50
C MET A 1 41.27 -40.78 2.27
N LYS A 2 41.10 -40.92 3.59
CA LYS A 2 40.74 -39.79 4.47
C LYS A 2 41.97 -38.91 4.62
N LEU A 3 41.85 -37.61 4.34
CA LEU A 3 42.82 -36.61 4.80
C LEU A 3 42.06 -35.47 5.46
N ALA A 4 42.43 -35.27 6.72
CA ALA A 4 41.77 -34.41 7.67
C ALA A 4 42.14 -32.94 7.45
N VAL A 5 41.09 -32.13 7.59
CA VAL A 5 40.99 -30.72 7.96
C VAL A 5 42.19 -30.21 8.77
N LEU A 6 42.82 -29.13 8.30
CA LEU A 6 43.62 -28.21 9.12
C LEU A 6 43.04 -26.79 8.99
N PRO A 7 42.96 -26.01 10.09
CA PRO A 7 42.16 -24.80 10.14
C PRO A 7 42.98 -23.57 9.74
N TRP A 8 42.44 -22.73 8.87
CA TRP A 8 42.99 -21.41 8.56
C TRP A 8 42.40 -20.39 9.53
N ILE A 9 43.25 -19.94 10.44
CA ILE A 9 43.04 -18.78 11.30
C ILE A 9 42.88 -17.55 10.39
N LEU A 10 41.65 -17.03 10.30
CA LEU A 10 41.38 -15.73 9.69
C LEU A 10 42.15 -14.66 10.49
N MET A 11 43.10 -14.01 9.84
CA MET A 11 43.64 -12.72 10.28
C MET A 11 42.49 -11.72 10.35
N LEU A 12 42.14 -11.32 11.57
CA LEU A 12 41.39 -10.09 11.82
C LEU A 12 42.19 -8.91 11.26
N LEU A 13 41.81 -8.43 10.08
CA LEU A 13 42.08 -7.04 9.74
C LEU A 13 41.23 -6.18 10.66
N SER A 14 41.89 -5.61 11.67
CA SER A 14 41.36 -4.49 12.44
C SER A 14 41.00 -3.36 11.46
N THR A 15 39.72 -3.28 11.12
CA THR A 15 39.13 -2.06 10.60
C THR A 15 39.37 -0.99 11.66
N ILE A 16 40.27 -0.05 11.35
CA ILE A 16 40.43 1.20 12.09
C ILE A 16 39.01 1.80 12.19
N PRO A 17 38.47 2.03 13.40
CA PRO A 17 37.18 2.69 13.53
C PRO A 17 37.31 4.05 12.85
N GLY A 18 36.44 4.33 11.88
CA GLY A 18 36.30 5.68 11.34
C GLY A 18 36.13 6.67 12.49
N PRO A 19 36.58 7.94 12.32
CA PRO A 19 36.67 8.90 13.41
C PRO A 19 35.33 8.96 14.15
N GLY A 20 35.34 8.46 15.38
CA GLY A 20 34.19 8.52 16.27
C GLY A 20 33.76 9.96 16.41
N LEU A 21 32.43 10.17 16.37
CA LEU A 21 31.75 11.43 16.64
C LEU A 21 32.49 12.20 17.74
N THR A 22 33.20 13.26 17.36
CA THR A 22 33.79 14.17 18.33
C THR A 22 32.64 14.71 19.17
N ALA A 23 32.69 14.46 20.48
CA ALA A 23 31.67 14.93 21.42
C ALA A 23 31.48 16.44 21.24
N GLY A 24 30.32 16.83 20.69
CA GLY A 24 30.01 18.24 20.46
C GLY A 24 30.05 19.04 21.77
N THR A 25 30.32 20.34 21.67
CA THR A 25 30.47 21.21 22.84
C THR A 25 29.12 21.41 23.55
N PRO A 26 29.05 21.33 24.90
CA PRO A 26 27.88 21.75 25.68
C PRO A 26 27.39 23.14 25.26
N GLY A 27 26.08 23.29 25.06
CA GLY A 27 25.47 24.55 24.60
C GLY A 27 25.45 24.80 23.09
N SER A 28 25.89 23.84 22.26
CA SER A 28 25.81 23.89 20.79
C SER A 28 25.14 22.64 20.21
N CYS A 29 24.40 22.81 19.12
CA CYS A 29 23.74 21.72 18.40
C CYS A 29 24.56 21.06 17.28
N SER A 30 25.81 21.49 17.07
CA SER A 30 26.71 20.85 16.10
C SER A 30 26.88 19.36 16.41
N LEU A 31 26.52 18.50 15.45
CA LEU A 31 26.51 17.02 15.60
C LEU A 31 25.66 16.49 16.78
N ARG A 32 24.69 17.27 17.28
CA ARG A 32 23.92 16.96 18.50
C ARG A 32 22.39 17.11 18.33
N CYS A 33 21.88 17.07 17.09
CA CYS A 33 20.44 17.12 16.84
C CYS A 33 19.70 15.96 17.53
N GLY A 34 18.60 16.28 18.21
CA GLY A 34 17.84 15.34 19.03
C GLY A 34 18.32 15.22 20.48
N VAL A 35 19.41 15.87 20.89
CA VAL A 35 19.92 15.79 22.28
C VAL A 35 19.26 16.86 23.16
N GLN A 36 18.84 16.47 24.37
CA GLN A 36 18.42 17.40 25.43
C GLN A 36 19.61 17.64 26.39
N ASP A 37 19.99 18.90 26.62
CA ASP A 37 21.07 19.31 27.53
C ASP A 37 20.49 20.14 28.70
N GLU A 38 21.23 20.28 29.79
CA GLU A 38 20.80 21.06 30.97
C GLU A 38 20.76 22.57 30.68
N ILE A 39 21.63 23.04 29.78
CA ILE A 39 21.80 24.47 29.46
C ILE A 39 20.79 24.93 28.40
N CYS A 40 20.64 24.15 27.32
CA CYS A 40 19.73 24.40 26.21
C CYS A 40 19.49 23.09 25.45
N SER A 41 18.44 23.00 24.64
CA SER A 41 18.05 21.76 23.96
C SER A 41 18.27 21.84 22.45
N CYS A 42 18.69 20.72 21.86
CA CYS A 42 18.78 20.47 20.43
C CYS A 42 17.72 19.49 19.94
N HIS A 43 16.74 19.20 20.79
CA HIS A 43 15.61 18.33 20.51
C HIS A 43 14.43 19.15 19.96
N PRO A 44 13.64 18.64 18.98
CA PRO A 44 12.55 19.40 18.33
C PRO A 44 11.54 20.07 19.28
N THR A 45 11.31 19.50 20.46
CA THR A 45 10.41 20.05 21.50
C THR A 45 10.90 21.37 22.09
N CYS A 46 12.16 21.75 21.88
CA CYS A 46 12.74 22.96 22.44
C CYS A 46 12.03 24.24 21.99
N SER A 47 11.47 24.25 20.77
CA SER A 47 10.83 25.44 20.18
C SER A 47 9.58 25.84 20.96
N GLY A 48 8.70 24.88 21.25
CA GLY A 48 7.49 25.13 22.03
C GLY A 48 7.76 25.35 23.52
N LEU A 49 8.87 24.83 24.06
CA LEU A 49 9.30 25.06 25.44
C LEU A 49 10.10 26.36 25.64
N GLY A 50 10.60 26.95 24.56
CA GLY A 50 11.49 28.12 24.61
C GLY A 50 12.87 27.80 25.19
N THR A 51 13.38 26.59 24.99
CA THR A 51 14.65 26.09 25.54
C THR A 51 15.72 25.78 24.49
N CYS A 52 15.48 26.12 23.21
CA CYS A 52 16.43 25.82 22.14
C CYS A 52 17.80 26.48 22.36
N CYS A 53 18.86 25.76 21.97
CA CYS A 53 20.17 26.39 21.82
C CYS A 53 20.12 27.47 20.74
N LYS A 54 20.95 28.52 20.89
CA LYS A 54 20.96 29.67 19.98
C LYS A 54 21.29 29.29 18.53
N ASP A 55 22.01 28.20 18.34
CA ASP A 55 22.45 27.68 17.05
C ASP A 55 21.62 26.47 16.56
N PHE A 56 20.48 26.18 17.20
CA PHE A 56 19.65 25.01 16.88
C PHE A 56 19.32 24.90 15.39
N LEU A 57 18.72 25.93 14.80
CA LEU A 57 18.34 25.95 13.38
C LEU A 57 19.55 26.07 12.43
N ASN A 58 20.73 26.40 12.94
CA ASN A 58 21.95 26.41 12.12
C ASN A 58 22.47 24.98 11.90
N TYR A 59 22.26 24.06 12.85
CA TYR A 59 22.78 22.69 12.76
C TYR A 59 21.70 21.62 12.55
N CYS A 60 20.49 21.84 13.06
CA CYS A 60 19.35 20.94 12.89
C CYS A 60 18.41 21.55 11.86
N LEU A 61 18.63 21.16 10.61
CA LEU A 61 18.18 21.89 9.44
C LEU A 61 16.67 21.73 9.20
N GLU A 62 16.03 22.85 8.89
CA GLU A 62 14.75 22.91 8.19
C GLU A 62 15.01 23.19 6.71
N ILE A 63 14.22 22.61 5.81
CA ILE A 63 14.40 22.71 4.36
C ILE A 63 13.09 23.03 3.65
N SER A 64 13.17 23.58 2.45
CA SER A 64 12.01 23.82 1.57
C SER A 64 12.40 23.67 0.10
N PRO A 65 11.65 22.91 -0.71
CA PRO A 65 10.67 21.93 -0.27
C PRO A 65 11.32 20.85 0.61
N SER A 66 10.50 20.12 1.36
CA SER A 66 10.95 19.05 2.27
C SER A 66 10.98 17.66 1.63
N SER A 67 10.40 17.54 0.44
CA SER A 67 10.19 16.29 -0.26
C SER A 67 10.33 16.42 -1.78
N GLY A 68 10.51 15.27 -2.43
CA GLY A 68 10.56 15.16 -3.88
C GLY A 68 10.78 13.72 -4.33
N SER A 69 10.77 13.50 -5.64
CA SER A 69 10.93 12.15 -6.21
C SER A 69 12.22 11.49 -5.76
N MET A 70 12.16 10.19 -5.44
CA MET A 70 13.35 9.37 -5.27
C MET A 70 14.22 9.32 -6.54
N MET A 71 13.69 9.69 -7.71
CA MET A 71 14.48 9.82 -8.94
C MET A 71 15.46 11.02 -8.92
N GLY A 72 15.40 11.86 -7.89
CA GLY A 72 16.31 12.96 -7.68
C GLY A 72 16.05 14.16 -8.58
N GLY A 73 16.98 15.11 -8.56
CA GLY A 73 16.94 16.35 -9.35
C GLY A 73 16.05 17.45 -8.78
N LYS A 74 15.66 17.38 -7.51
CA LYS A 74 14.93 18.45 -6.82
C LYS A 74 15.91 19.38 -6.12
N ASP A 75 15.79 20.68 -6.40
CA ASP A 75 16.51 21.73 -5.67
C ASP A 75 15.72 22.10 -4.41
N PHE A 76 16.38 22.03 -3.24
CA PHE A 76 15.82 22.48 -1.99
C PHE A 76 16.77 23.43 -1.26
N VAL A 77 16.18 24.45 -0.65
CA VAL A 77 16.88 25.46 0.14
C VAL A 77 16.92 25.05 1.61
N VAL A 78 18.08 25.23 2.22
CA VAL A 78 18.27 25.12 3.67
C VAL A 78 17.81 26.42 4.32
N GLN A 79 16.78 26.30 5.17
CA GLN A 79 16.24 27.44 5.88
C GLN A 79 17.18 27.86 7.00
N HIS A 80 17.19 29.16 7.32
CA HIS A 80 17.93 29.78 8.43
C HIS A 80 19.46 29.71 8.38
N LEU A 81 20.06 28.90 7.49
CA LEU A 81 21.50 28.84 7.26
C LEU A 81 21.91 29.82 6.15
N LYS A 82 22.65 30.87 6.52
CA LYS A 82 23.27 31.79 5.56
C LYS A 82 24.77 31.60 5.49
N TRP A 83 25.33 31.66 4.28
CA TRP A 83 26.75 31.46 4.04
C TRP A 83 27.36 32.58 3.21
N THR A 84 28.38 33.25 3.77
CA THR A 84 29.03 34.40 3.13
C THR A 84 30.35 34.06 2.44
N ASP A 85 30.97 32.94 2.80
CA ASP A 85 32.29 32.60 2.28
C ASP A 85 32.17 32.02 0.87
N SER A 86 32.67 32.78 -0.11
CA SER A 86 32.58 32.42 -1.53
C SER A 86 33.60 31.36 -1.98
N ILE A 87 34.51 30.94 -1.10
CA ILE A 87 35.68 30.13 -1.48
C ILE A 87 35.44 28.63 -1.25
N THR A 88 34.52 28.26 -0.37
CA THR A 88 34.27 26.84 -0.05
C THR A 88 33.11 26.27 -0.85
N SER A 89 33.30 25.06 -1.38
CA SER A 89 32.23 24.29 -2.01
C SER A 89 31.28 23.73 -0.94
N VAL A 90 29.99 23.73 -1.26
CA VAL A 90 28.95 23.08 -0.46
C VAL A 90 28.83 21.63 -0.93
N ILE A 91 28.91 20.68 -0.01
CA ILE A 91 28.71 19.26 -0.30
C ILE A 91 27.56 18.73 0.56
N CYS A 92 26.51 18.21 -0.07
CA CYS A 92 25.36 17.61 0.60
C CYS A 92 25.49 16.08 0.53
N ARG A 93 25.60 15.43 1.70
CA ARG A 93 25.86 14.00 1.85
C ARG A 93 24.63 13.28 2.38
N PHE A 94 24.00 12.47 1.54
CA PHE A 94 22.83 11.66 1.85
C PHE A 94 23.25 10.23 2.25
N LYS A 95 22.62 9.68 3.30
CA LYS A 95 22.92 8.33 3.84
C LYS A 95 24.42 8.04 4.00
N GLU A 96 25.15 9.02 4.52
CA GLU A 96 26.60 8.96 4.78
C GLU A 96 27.52 8.72 3.57
N SER A 97 26.99 8.43 2.38
CA SER A 97 27.77 7.89 1.26
C SER A 97 27.50 8.56 -0.08
N ILE A 98 26.30 9.10 -0.30
CA ILE A 98 25.93 9.73 -1.58
C ILE A 98 26.19 11.22 -1.44
N GLN A 99 27.18 11.75 -2.18
CA GLN A 99 27.54 13.16 -2.12
C GLN A 99 27.08 13.87 -3.39
N THR A 100 26.44 15.02 -3.20
CA THR A 100 26.00 15.93 -4.26
C THR A 100 26.63 17.30 -4.04
N LEU A 101 26.79 18.06 -5.13
CA LEU A 101 27.27 19.43 -5.05
C LEU A 101 26.09 20.35 -4.73
N GLY A 102 26.20 21.06 -3.61
CA GLY A 102 25.32 22.17 -3.28
C GLY A 102 25.86 23.50 -3.83
N TYR A 103 25.10 24.57 -3.64
CA TYR A 103 25.55 25.91 -3.99
C TYR A 103 24.94 26.96 -3.05
N VAL A 104 25.44 28.19 -3.14
CA VAL A 104 24.93 29.34 -2.38
C VAL A 104 24.37 30.35 -3.36
N ASP A 105 23.13 30.78 -3.14
CA ASP A 105 22.45 31.74 -4.01
C ASP A 105 22.86 33.20 -3.73
N ASP A 106 22.31 34.14 -4.51
CA ASP A 106 22.56 35.57 -4.35
C ASP A 106 22.09 36.11 -2.98
N LEU A 107 21.08 35.46 -2.39
CA LEU A 107 20.53 35.77 -1.06
C LEU A 107 21.33 35.13 0.08
N LYS A 108 22.44 34.46 -0.24
CA LYS A 108 23.34 33.75 0.69
C LYS A 108 22.71 32.51 1.32
N GLN A 109 21.66 31.96 0.73
CA GLN A 109 21.02 30.72 1.17
C GLN A 109 21.74 29.51 0.58
N VAL A 110 21.80 28.43 1.36
CA VAL A 110 22.45 27.18 0.95
C VAL A 110 21.42 26.28 0.26
N HIS A 111 21.79 25.73 -0.89
CA HIS A 111 20.97 24.83 -1.69
C HIS A 111 21.64 23.47 -1.83
N CYS A 112 20.82 22.43 -1.87
CA CYS A 112 21.22 21.07 -2.22
C CYS A 112 20.31 20.54 -3.34
N ILE A 113 20.87 19.66 -4.18
CA ILE A 113 20.09 18.91 -5.16
C ILE A 113 19.89 17.48 -4.63
N SER A 114 18.66 17.01 -4.57
CA SER A 114 18.37 15.63 -4.17
C SER A 114 18.99 14.65 -5.17
N PRO A 115 19.75 13.63 -4.72
CA PRO A 115 20.35 12.65 -5.62
C PRO A 115 19.33 11.66 -6.17
N LEU A 116 19.72 10.92 -7.20
CA LEU A 116 19.00 9.69 -7.57
C LEU A 116 19.12 8.65 -6.45
N LEU A 117 17.98 8.21 -5.93
CA LEU A 117 17.82 7.24 -4.86
C LEU A 117 17.08 5.99 -5.37
N TYR A 118 17.35 4.86 -4.74
CA TYR A 118 16.69 3.56 -5.00
C TYR A 118 15.81 3.14 -3.81
N GLU A 119 15.33 4.13 -3.04
CA GLU A 119 14.53 3.93 -1.83
C GLU A 119 13.63 5.14 -1.58
N SER A 120 12.45 4.89 -1.01
CA SER A 120 11.51 5.87 -0.50
C SER A 120 11.65 6.07 1.01
N GLY A 121 11.07 7.16 1.52
CA GLY A 121 10.99 7.46 2.95
C GLY A 121 11.95 8.54 3.43
N HIS A 122 12.20 8.59 4.74
CA HIS A 122 13.05 9.60 5.36
C HIS A 122 14.53 9.31 5.14
N ILE A 123 15.19 10.18 4.39
CA ILE A 123 16.60 10.08 4.03
C ILE A 123 17.40 11.09 4.86
N PRO A 124 18.24 10.65 5.82
CA PRO A 124 19.12 11.56 6.54
C PRO A 124 20.18 12.12 5.59
N PHE A 125 20.46 13.41 5.72
CA PHE A 125 21.55 14.06 5.02
C PHE A 125 22.31 15.02 5.93
N THR A 126 23.57 15.26 5.58
CA THR A 126 24.42 16.24 6.24
C THR A 126 25.05 17.19 5.23
N ILE A 127 25.43 18.39 5.65
CA ILE A 127 26.06 19.39 4.79
C ILE A 127 27.46 19.73 5.30
N SER A 128 28.41 19.75 4.37
CA SER A 128 29.73 20.32 4.53
C SER A 128 29.80 21.68 3.85
N MET A 129 30.32 22.66 4.59
CA MET A 129 30.58 24.03 4.11
C MET A 129 32.09 24.31 3.99
N ASP A 130 32.92 23.25 4.06
CA ASP A 130 34.38 23.29 4.12
C ASP A 130 35.02 22.28 3.14
N ASN A 131 34.40 22.10 1.96
CA ASN A 131 34.88 21.20 0.90
C ASN A 131 35.03 19.74 1.35
N GLY A 132 34.10 19.27 2.19
CA GLY A 132 33.98 17.88 2.62
C GLY A 132 34.81 17.51 3.86
N LEU A 133 35.43 18.47 4.55
CA LEU A 133 36.25 18.19 5.73
C LEU A 133 35.39 17.84 6.95
N SER A 134 34.28 18.55 7.16
CA SER A 134 33.33 18.30 8.24
C SER A 134 31.88 18.39 7.77
N PHE A 135 30.99 17.65 8.44
CA PHE A 135 29.55 17.58 8.11
C PHE A 135 28.69 17.87 9.35
N PRO A 136 28.79 19.07 9.96
CA PRO A 136 28.15 19.35 11.25
C PRO A 136 26.65 19.63 11.17
N HIS A 137 26.14 19.99 9.99
CA HIS A 137 24.74 20.32 9.76
C HIS A 137 23.97 19.08 9.32
N ALA A 138 22.85 18.77 9.98
CA ALA A 138 22.06 17.56 9.73
C ALA A 138 20.60 17.89 9.46
N GLY A 139 20.00 17.21 8.49
CA GLY A 139 18.60 17.33 8.13
C GLY A 139 18.01 16.01 7.65
N THR A 140 16.75 16.05 7.24
CA THR A 140 16.05 14.87 6.68
C THR A 140 15.29 15.28 5.43
N TRP A 141 15.50 14.52 4.37
CA TRP A 141 14.84 14.65 3.07
C TRP A 141 13.79 13.55 2.92
N LEU A 142 12.57 13.87 2.51
CA LEU A 142 11.55 12.85 2.23
C LEU A 142 11.61 12.45 0.74
N ALA A 143 12.14 11.26 0.46
CA ALA A 143 12.15 10.68 -0.88
C ALA A 143 10.80 10.00 -1.16
N ALA A 144 10.03 10.55 -2.08
CA ALA A 144 8.70 10.08 -2.45
C ALA A 144 8.76 9.10 -3.63
N HIS A 145 7.82 8.15 -3.64
CA HIS A 145 7.57 7.28 -4.79
C HIS A 145 7.24 8.11 -6.05
N PRO A 146 7.76 7.79 -7.24
CA PRO A 146 7.57 8.62 -8.44
C PRO A 146 6.10 8.94 -8.73
N TYR A 147 5.20 7.97 -8.59
CA TYR A 147 3.76 8.14 -8.80
C TYR A 147 3.03 8.93 -7.70
N LYS A 148 3.68 9.21 -6.56
CA LYS A 148 3.10 9.97 -5.42
C LYS A 148 3.58 11.43 -5.37
N VAL A 149 4.53 11.81 -6.22
CA VAL A 149 4.96 13.21 -6.36
C VAL A 149 3.89 14.02 -7.10
N SER A 150 3.76 15.30 -6.80
CA SER A 150 2.83 16.20 -7.48
C SER A 150 3.11 16.31 -8.98
N GLU A 151 2.05 16.31 -9.79
CA GLU A 151 2.12 16.47 -11.25
C GLU A 151 2.77 17.78 -11.68
N SER A 152 2.66 18.84 -10.87
CA SER A 152 3.32 20.13 -11.13
C SER A 152 4.84 20.08 -11.08
N GLU A 153 5.41 19.02 -10.51
CA GLU A 153 6.85 18.83 -10.31
C GLU A 153 7.45 17.79 -11.26
N LYS A 154 6.64 17.25 -12.18
CA LYS A 154 7.04 16.25 -13.15
C LYS A 154 6.92 16.80 -14.57
N SER A 155 7.52 16.08 -15.49
CA SER A 155 7.15 16.17 -16.90
C SER A 155 6.13 15.08 -17.24
N GLN A 156 5.17 15.40 -18.11
CA GLN A 156 4.05 14.54 -18.46
C GLN A 156 4.15 14.08 -19.91
N LEU A 157 3.95 12.78 -20.13
CA LEU A 157 3.77 12.19 -21.44
C LEU A 157 2.36 12.53 -21.94
N VAL A 158 2.25 13.34 -23.00
CA VAL A 158 0.95 13.62 -23.61
C VAL A 158 0.45 12.34 -24.28
N ASN A 159 -0.73 11.88 -23.87
CA ASN A 159 -1.31 10.59 -24.29
C ASN A 159 -0.33 9.43 -24.04
N GLU A 160 -0.04 9.14 -22.77
CA GLU A 160 0.92 8.12 -22.35
C GLU A 160 0.72 6.75 -23.03
N THR A 161 -0.51 6.32 -23.26
CA THR A 161 -0.82 5.09 -24.00
C THR A 161 -0.24 5.13 -25.42
N HIS A 162 -0.23 6.28 -26.10
CA HIS A 162 0.41 6.44 -27.42
C HIS A 162 1.92 6.17 -27.36
N TRP A 163 2.59 6.59 -26.29
CA TRP A 163 4.01 6.32 -26.07
C TRP A 163 4.27 4.82 -25.87
N GLN A 164 3.43 4.19 -25.05
CA GLN A 164 3.56 2.78 -24.64
C GLN A 164 3.10 1.80 -25.74
N TYR A 165 2.37 2.24 -26.76
CA TYR A 165 1.97 1.40 -27.89
C TYR A 165 2.68 1.76 -29.20
N TYR A 166 3.56 2.77 -29.20
CA TYR A 166 4.22 3.24 -30.42
C TYR A 166 4.99 2.13 -31.14
N GLY A 167 4.68 1.91 -32.42
CA GLY A 167 5.26 0.84 -33.24
C GLY A 167 4.38 -0.41 -33.36
N THR A 168 3.31 -0.52 -32.58
CA THR A 168 2.27 -1.53 -32.80
C THR A 168 1.41 -1.21 -34.03
N SER A 169 0.62 -2.18 -34.48
CA SER A 169 -0.39 -1.99 -35.53
C SER A 169 -1.22 -0.75 -35.21
N ASP A 170 -1.24 0.24 -36.12
CA ASP A 170 -2.01 1.49 -36.00
C ASP A 170 -1.46 2.58 -35.07
N THR A 171 -0.32 2.35 -34.40
CA THR A 171 0.24 3.34 -33.46
C THR A 171 1.55 3.92 -33.96
N GLY A 172 1.49 5.11 -34.60
CA GLY A 172 2.65 5.86 -35.05
C GLY A 172 2.45 7.38 -34.92
N GLY A 173 3.32 8.17 -35.54
CA GLY A 173 3.21 9.62 -35.59
C GLY A 173 4.11 10.35 -34.59
N ASN A 174 3.64 11.47 -34.07
CA ASN A 174 4.43 12.29 -33.14
C ASN A 174 4.10 11.96 -31.70
N LEU A 175 5.13 11.95 -30.86
CA LEU A 175 5.00 11.91 -29.41
C LEU A 175 5.31 13.30 -28.84
N SER A 176 4.59 13.68 -27.79
CA SER A 176 4.67 15.01 -27.18
C SER A 176 4.80 14.94 -25.67
N LEU A 177 5.67 15.79 -25.13
CA LEU A 177 6.04 15.89 -23.72
C LEU A 177 5.73 17.31 -23.24
N THR A 178 5.13 17.45 -22.05
CA THR A 178 4.84 18.75 -21.43
C THR A 178 5.46 18.85 -20.04
N TRP A 179 5.83 20.05 -19.62
CA TRP A 179 6.32 20.31 -18.25
C TRP A 179 6.10 21.77 -17.86
N ASN A 180 6.11 22.02 -16.55
CA ASN A 180 6.07 23.38 -16.03
C ASN A 180 7.46 24.05 -16.14
N THR A 181 7.57 25.10 -16.94
CA THR A 181 8.84 25.83 -17.13
C THR A 181 9.34 26.50 -15.85
N SER A 182 8.44 26.85 -14.92
CA SER A 182 8.83 27.42 -13.62
C SER A 182 9.50 26.40 -12.69
N ALA A 183 9.23 25.10 -12.87
CA ALA A 183 9.88 24.04 -12.09
C ALA A 183 11.32 23.78 -12.55
N LEU A 184 11.70 24.23 -13.75
CA LEU A 184 13.06 24.15 -14.29
C LEU A 184 13.43 25.50 -14.94
N PRO A 185 13.84 26.52 -14.14
CA PRO A 185 14.04 27.89 -14.60
C PRO A 185 15.36 28.06 -15.38
N THR A 186 15.40 27.50 -16.59
CA THR A 186 16.52 27.60 -17.55
C THR A 186 16.04 28.16 -18.89
N ARG A 187 16.95 28.77 -19.66
CA ARG A 187 16.63 29.29 -21.00
C ARG A 187 16.50 28.18 -22.05
N THR A 188 17.39 27.21 -21.98
CA THR A 188 17.42 26.04 -22.87
C THR A 188 17.48 24.76 -22.06
N VAL A 189 16.84 23.71 -22.60
CA VAL A 189 16.76 22.39 -21.98
C VAL A 189 17.34 21.31 -22.89
N THR A 190 17.81 20.26 -22.25
CA THR A 190 18.19 18.99 -22.85
C THR A 190 17.20 17.94 -22.35
N ILE A 191 16.59 17.20 -23.27
CA ILE A 191 15.69 16.09 -22.98
C ILE A 191 16.44 14.81 -23.29
N GLU A 192 16.46 13.88 -22.36
CA GLU A 192 17.26 12.65 -22.44
C GLU A 192 16.53 11.44 -21.89
N LEU A 193 16.91 10.27 -22.39
CA LEU A 193 16.34 9.00 -22.00
C LEU A 193 17.26 8.29 -21.00
N TRP A 194 16.65 7.81 -19.92
CA TRP A 194 17.28 6.95 -18.94
C TRP A 194 16.59 5.59 -18.93
N GLY A 195 17.37 4.52 -18.91
CA GLY A 195 16.89 3.14 -18.87
C GLY A 195 17.13 2.53 -17.50
N TYR A 196 16.16 1.78 -17.00
CA TYR A 196 16.27 0.99 -15.78
C TYR A 196 16.54 -0.48 -16.11
N GLU A 197 17.45 -1.11 -15.36
CA GLU A 197 17.69 -2.54 -15.41
C GLU A 197 18.09 -3.08 -14.03
N GLU A 198 17.83 -4.37 -13.81
CA GLU A 198 18.31 -5.12 -12.65
C GLU A 198 19.20 -6.26 -13.13
N THR A 199 20.45 -6.26 -12.69
CA THR A 199 21.49 -7.16 -13.22
C THR A 199 22.19 -7.93 -12.11
N GLY A 200 22.73 -9.10 -12.44
CA GLY A 200 23.35 -10.01 -11.47
C GLY A 200 22.51 -11.26 -11.26
N THR A 201 22.77 -11.97 -10.15
CA THR A 201 22.09 -13.24 -9.85
C THR A 201 20.87 -12.99 -8.95
N PRO A 202 19.65 -13.34 -9.37
CA PRO A 202 18.43 -13.12 -8.59
C PRO A 202 18.50 -13.62 -7.15
N TYR A 203 17.94 -12.85 -6.22
CA TYR A 203 17.91 -13.11 -4.77
C TYR A 203 19.29 -13.33 -4.12
N THR A 204 20.34 -12.71 -4.66
CA THR A 204 21.69 -12.67 -4.07
C THR A 204 22.15 -11.24 -3.86
N GLY A 205 23.20 -11.04 -3.05
CA GLY A 205 23.83 -9.72 -2.87
C GLY A 205 24.46 -9.12 -4.13
N ASN A 206 24.56 -9.89 -5.23
CA ASN A 206 25.04 -9.39 -6.53
C ASN A 206 23.90 -8.88 -7.43
N TRP A 207 22.63 -9.05 -7.04
CA TRP A 207 21.50 -8.51 -7.79
C TRP A 207 21.37 -7.02 -7.49
N THR A 208 21.59 -6.20 -8.50
CA THR A 208 21.71 -4.75 -8.34
C THR A 208 20.81 -4.01 -9.32
N ALA A 209 20.15 -2.97 -8.82
CA ALA A 209 19.37 -2.05 -9.60
C ALA A 209 20.26 -0.95 -10.18
N LYS A 210 19.98 -0.55 -11.43
CA LYS A 210 20.75 0.48 -12.11
C LYS A 210 19.90 1.30 -13.08
N TRP A 211 19.89 2.60 -12.83
CA TRP A 211 19.56 3.60 -13.84
C TRP A 211 20.78 3.95 -14.67
N SER A 212 20.62 3.96 -16.00
CA SER A 212 21.68 4.33 -16.94
C SER A 212 21.18 5.41 -17.89
N TYR A 213 21.95 6.49 -18.02
CA TYR A 213 21.79 7.41 -19.14
C TYR A 213 22.01 6.65 -20.46
N LEU A 214 21.10 6.83 -21.41
CA LEU A 214 21.21 6.21 -22.74
C LEU A 214 21.69 7.21 -23.78
N TYR A 215 20.86 8.20 -24.12
CA TYR A 215 21.14 9.22 -25.14
C TYR A 215 20.19 10.43 -25.01
N PRO A 216 20.52 11.58 -25.62
CA PRO A 216 19.63 12.74 -25.64
C PRO A 216 18.61 12.63 -26.78
N LEU A 217 17.35 12.96 -26.52
CA LEU A 217 16.32 13.16 -27.55
C LEU A 217 16.46 14.51 -28.25
N ALA A 218 16.79 15.54 -27.48
CA ALA A 218 17.02 16.89 -27.99
C ALA A 218 17.97 17.62 -27.05
N THR A 219 18.85 18.45 -27.61
CA THR A 219 19.82 19.24 -26.85
C THR A 219 19.68 20.72 -27.22
N ASN A 220 19.90 21.60 -26.24
CA ASN A 220 19.91 23.04 -26.41
C ASN A 220 18.65 23.62 -27.08
N ILE A 221 17.48 23.04 -26.79
CA ILE A 221 16.19 23.54 -27.29
C ILE A 221 15.65 24.63 -26.36
N PRO A 222 14.88 25.61 -26.88
CA PRO A 222 14.24 26.62 -26.03
C PRO A 222 13.30 25.98 -24.99
N ASN A 223 13.33 26.47 -23.75
CA ASN A 223 12.47 25.98 -22.67
C ASN A 223 11.04 26.55 -22.81
N THR A 224 10.22 25.93 -23.65
CA THR A 224 8.82 26.33 -23.90
C THR A 224 7.81 25.60 -23.02
N GLY A 225 8.22 24.57 -22.27
CA GLY A 225 7.31 23.69 -21.54
C GLY A 225 6.66 22.60 -22.40
N PHE A 226 7.06 22.49 -23.67
CA PHE A 226 6.51 21.54 -24.63
C PHE A 226 7.59 21.07 -25.60
N PHE A 227 7.63 19.76 -25.87
CA PHE A 227 8.48 19.18 -26.88
C PHE A 227 7.72 18.12 -27.67
N THR A 228 7.96 18.04 -28.97
CA THR A 228 7.38 17.00 -29.82
C THR A 228 8.40 16.50 -30.82
N PHE A 229 8.34 15.21 -31.12
CA PHE A 229 9.23 14.58 -32.10
C PHE A 229 8.56 13.34 -32.71
N THR A 230 9.12 12.86 -33.82
CA THR A 230 8.75 11.57 -34.42
C THR A 230 9.79 10.52 -33.99
N PRO A 231 9.41 9.49 -33.21
CA PRO A 231 10.35 8.48 -32.73
C PRO A 231 11.02 7.66 -33.84
N LYS A 232 12.35 7.57 -33.76
CA LYS A 232 13.17 6.63 -34.53
C LYS A 232 13.61 5.46 -33.63
N PRO A 233 13.76 4.24 -34.16
CA PRO A 233 14.34 3.13 -33.40
C PRO A 233 15.66 3.53 -32.77
N ALA A 234 15.89 3.09 -31.54
CA ALA A 234 17.15 3.36 -30.87
C ALA A 234 18.32 2.62 -31.55
N PRO A 235 19.55 3.12 -31.42
CA PRO A 235 20.74 2.36 -31.81
C PRO A 235 20.77 0.96 -31.15
N PRO A 236 21.25 -0.10 -31.83
CA PRO A 236 21.16 -1.48 -31.35
C PRO A 236 21.65 -1.71 -29.91
N GLN A 237 22.71 -1.00 -29.49
CA GLN A 237 23.25 -1.11 -28.13
C GLN A 237 22.27 -0.66 -27.03
N TYR A 238 21.28 0.18 -27.35
CA TYR A 238 20.30 0.69 -26.40
C TYR A 238 18.97 -0.07 -26.44
N GLN A 239 18.64 -0.78 -27.52
CA GLN A 239 17.34 -1.46 -27.67
C GLN A 239 17.04 -2.51 -26.58
N ARG A 240 18.04 -2.92 -25.79
CA ARG A 240 17.87 -3.84 -24.65
C ARG A 240 17.04 -3.25 -23.50
N TRP A 241 17.00 -1.93 -23.33
CA TRP A 241 16.23 -1.28 -22.27
C TRP A 241 14.76 -1.16 -22.67
N ARG A 242 13.88 -1.70 -21.83
CA ARG A 242 12.43 -1.82 -22.11
C ARG A 242 11.57 -0.95 -21.20
N VAL A 243 12.12 -0.56 -20.05
CA VAL A 243 11.53 0.32 -19.06
C VAL A 243 12.50 1.47 -18.82
N GLY A 244 11.95 2.68 -18.74
CA GLY A 244 12.74 3.87 -18.47
C GLY A 244 11.90 5.12 -18.31
N ALA A 245 12.57 6.24 -18.17
CA ALA A 245 11.95 7.55 -17.98
C ALA A 245 12.69 8.61 -18.79
N LEU A 246 11.97 9.67 -19.18
CA LEU A 246 12.59 10.85 -19.73
C LEU A 246 12.99 11.78 -18.59
N ARG A 247 14.15 12.41 -18.75
CA ARG A 247 14.67 13.44 -17.86
C ARG A 247 14.91 14.72 -18.64
N ILE A 248 14.48 15.84 -18.08
CA ILE A 248 14.68 17.19 -18.62
C ILE A 248 15.62 17.94 -17.70
N ILE A 249 16.74 18.42 -18.25
CA ILE A 249 17.76 19.20 -17.53
C ILE A 249 18.04 20.50 -18.27
N GLY A 250 18.64 21.48 -17.58
CA GLY A 250 19.15 22.68 -18.26
C GLY A 250 20.36 22.36 -19.14
N SER A 251 20.42 22.88 -20.37
CA SER A 251 21.52 22.60 -21.32
C SER A 251 22.87 23.20 -20.93
N LYS A 252 22.95 23.92 -19.80
CA LYS A 252 24.22 24.28 -19.16
C LYS A 252 24.96 23.05 -18.61
N ASN A 253 24.21 22.01 -18.26
CA ASN A 253 24.70 20.72 -17.78
C ASN A 253 24.96 19.80 -18.98
N TYR A 254 25.90 18.87 -18.86
CA TYR A 254 26.13 17.89 -19.94
C TYR A 254 25.07 16.77 -19.87
N ALA A 255 24.76 16.17 -21.02
CA ALA A 255 23.79 15.08 -21.08
C ALA A 255 24.28 13.88 -20.26
N GLY A 256 23.40 13.32 -19.42
CA GLY A 256 23.73 12.24 -18.50
C GLY A 256 24.37 12.65 -17.18
N GLU A 257 24.59 13.95 -16.93
CA GLU A 257 25.15 14.44 -15.66
C GLU A 257 24.28 14.04 -14.46
N GLN A 258 24.87 13.44 -13.44
CA GLN A 258 24.13 12.95 -12.27
C GLN A 258 23.80 14.10 -11.31
N ASP A 259 22.73 13.94 -10.53
CA ASP A 259 22.40 14.79 -9.38
C ASP A 259 22.31 16.31 -9.66
N VAL A 260 21.80 16.65 -10.85
CA VAL A 260 21.49 18.03 -11.26
C VAL A 260 19.99 18.29 -11.21
N LEU A 261 19.58 19.56 -11.07
CA LEU A 261 18.18 19.98 -11.16
C LEU A 261 17.55 19.41 -12.44
N ALA A 262 16.49 18.62 -12.26
CA ALA A 262 15.87 17.84 -13.33
C ALA A 262 14.37 17.63 -13.08
N LEU A 263 13.62 17.51 -14.18
CA LEU A 263 12.25 17.00 -14.16
C LEU A 263 12.24 15.61 -14.78
N TRP A 264 11.52 14.68 -14.16
CA TRP A 264 11.37 13.31 -14.65
C TRP A 264 9.93 13.07 -15.11
N THR A 265 9.76 12.19 -16.09
CA THR A 265 8.48 11.49 -16.27
C THR A 265 8.38 10.35 -15.27
N ASN A 266 7.18 9.82 -15.07
CA ASN A 266 7.07 8.47 -14.53
C ASN A 266 7.77 7.49 -15.48
N ASP A 267 8.21 6.37 -14.92
CA ASP A 267 8.72 5.25 -15.69
C ASP A 267 7.60 4.61 -16.53
N HIS A 268 7.94 4.20 -17.74
CA HIS A 268 6.99 3.68 -18.71
C HIS A 268 7.65 2.66 -19.65
N ALA A 269 6.82 1.89 -20.35
CA ALA A 269 7.27 0.99 -21.41
C ALA A 269 7.84 1.78 -22.59
N LEU A 270 9.08 1.48 -22.98
CA LEU A 270 9.81 2.17 -24.04
C LEU A 270 9.49 1.59 -25.43
N ALA A 271 8.21 1.40 -25.78
CA ALA A 271 7.82 0.83 -27.08
C ALA A 271 8.37 1.64 -28.27
N TRP A 272 8.29 2.98 -28.16
CA TRP A 272 8.80 3.93 -29.16
C TRP A 272 10.32 3.84 -29.41
N HIS A 273 11.07 3.31 -28.46
CA HIS A 273 12.52 3.13 -28.47
C HIS A 273 12.96 1.82 -29.14
N LEU A 274 12.07 0.83 -29.24
CA LEU A 274 12.41 -0.50 -29.73
C LEU A 274 12.79 -0.51 -31.23
N GLY A 275 13.45 -1.60 -31.63
CA GLY A 275 14.01 -1.82 -32.95
C GLY A 275 12.99 -1.98 -34.07
N ASP A 276 13.51 -2.09 -35.30
CA ASP A 276 12.69 -2.33 -36.49
C ASP A 276 12.02 -3.71 -36.49
N ASP A 277 12.57 -4.68 -35.75
CA ASP A 277 11.97 -5.99 -35.50
C ASP A 277 10.61 -5.87 -34.80
N PHE A 278 10.53 -5.07 -33.74
CA PHE A 278 9.28 -4.77 -33.06
C PHE A 278 8.30 -4.00 -33.96
N ARG A 279 8.77 -3.04 -34.74
CA ARG A 279 7.91 -2.26 -35.65
C ARG A 279 7.40 -3.07 -36.84
N ALA A 280 8.16 -4.06 -37.29
CA ALA A 280 7.79 -4.93 -38.40
C ALA A 280 6.68 -5.92 -38.01
N ASP A 281 6.79 -6.53 -36.83
CA ASP A 281 5.77 -7.44 -36.28
C ASP A 281 5.78 -7.40 -34.74
N SER A 282 5.11 -6.39 -34.20
CA SER A 282 5.03 -6.17 -32.74
C SER A 282 4.42 -7.35 -31.98
N VAL A 283 3.51 -8.12 -32.59
CA VAL A 283 2.84 -9.25 -31.97
C VAL A 283 3.78 -10.45 -31.87
N ALA A 284 4.48 -10.79 -32.96
CA ALA A 284 5.47 -11.87 -32.94
C ALA A 284 6.62 -11.55 -31.98
N TRP A 285 7.09 -10.30 -32.01
CA TRP A 285 8.13 -9.81 -31.11
C TRP A 285 7.71 -9.91 -29.64
N ALA A 286 6.52 -9.41 -29.29
CA ALA A 286 6.00 -9.43 -27.93
C ALA A 286 5.73 -10.87 -27.43
N ARG A 287 5.26 -11.77 -28.30
CA ARG A 287 5.14 -13.20 -28.01
C ARG A 287 6.47 -13.80 -27.61
N GLU A 288 7.55 -13.51 -28.33
CA GLU A 288 8.89 -14.01 -27.99
C GLU A 288 9.31 -13.52 -26.60
N GLN A 289 9.12 -12.24 -26.29
CA GLN A 289 9.44 -11.70 -24.98
C GLN A 289 8.60 -12.30 -23.86
N CYS A 290 7.30 -12.55 -24.10
CA CYS A 290 6.42 -13.22 -23.13
C CYS A 290 6.94 -14.64 -22.82
N LEU A 291 7.41 -15.38 -23.82
CA LEU A 291 8.00 -16.71 -23.64
C LEU A 291 9.33 -16.65 -22.89
N THR A 292 10.18 -15.66 -23.19
CA THR A 292 11.44 -15.44 -22.44
C THR A 292 11.18 -15.11 -20.98
N TRP A 293 10.21 -14.24 -20.71
CA TRP A 293 9.78 -13.92 -19.35
C TRP A 293 9.25 -15.16 -18.62
N GLU A 294 8.39 -15.96 -19.27
CA GLU A 294 7.86 -17.19 -18.68
C GLU A 294 8.99 -18.19 -18.32
N ALA A 295 10.00 -18.31 -19.19
CA ALA A 295 11.17 -19.15 -18.94
C ALA A 295 12.09 -18.62 -17.82
N LEU A 296 12.13 -17.29 -17.62
CA LEU A 296 12.83 -16.68 -16.49
C LEU A 296 12.09 -16.96 -15.18
N GLU A 297 10.75 -16.86 -15.18
CA GLU A 297 9.92 -17.18 -14.02
C GLU A 297 10.13 -18.61 -13.53
N ASP A 298 10.40 -19.57 -14.43
CA ASP A 298 10.75 -20.95 -14.06
C ASP A 298 12.08 -21.08 -13.30
N GLN A 299 12.97 -20.10 -13.40
CA GLN A 299 14.28 -20.08 -12.71
C GLN A 299 14.24 -19.31 -11.39
N LEU A 300 13.19 -18.51 -11.17
CA LEU A 300 13.04 -17.68 -9.98
C LEU A 300 12.29 -18.45 -8.87
N PRO A 301 12.56 -18.14 -7.59
CA PRO A 301 11.80 -18.74 -6.50
C PRO A 301 10.31 -18.38 -6.57
N ASN A 302 9.49 -19.31 -6.09
CA ASN A 302 8.05 -19.13 -5.98
C ASN A 302 7.74 -18.18 -4.82
N PHE A 303 7.32 -16.96 -5.16
CA PHE A 303 6.99 -15.93 -4.18
C PHE A 303 5.52 -15.97 -3.69
N LEU A 304 4.67 -16.77 -4.33
CA LEU A 304 3.23 -16.82 -4.06
C LEU A 304 2.90 -17.37 -2.66
N THR A 305 3.85 -18.06 -2.01
CA THR A 305 3.65 -18.70 -0.71
C THR A 305 3.63 -17.73 0.48
N GLU A 306 4.05 -16.48 0.28
CA GLU A 306 4.14 -15.46 1.35
C GLU A 306 3.08 -14.36 1.26
N LEU A 307 2.25 -14.38 0.20
CA LEU A 307 1.31 -13.29 -0.06
C LEU A 307 0.05 -13.42 0.80
N PRO A 308 -0.49 -12.31 1.31
CA PRO A 308 -1.79 -12.31 1.96
C PRO A 308 -2.90 -12.60 0.95
N ASP A 309 -3.92 -13.32 1.38
CA ASP A 309 -5.13 -13.51 0.59
C ASP A 309 -5.89 -12.19 0.40
N CYS A 310 -6.52 -12.05 -0.78
CA CYS A 310 -7.38 -10.91 -1.05
C CYS A 310 -8.63 -10.96 -0.15
N PRO A 311 -9.13 -9.80 0.31
CA PRO A 311 -10.46 -9.70 0.90
C PRO A 311 -11.51 -10.27 -0.06
N CYS A 312 -12.49 -11.02 0.47
CA CYS A 312 -13.47 -11.68 -0.37
C CYS A 312 -14.46 -10.71 -1.05
N THR A 313 -14.61 -9.50 -0.50
CA THR A 313 -15.54 -8.48 -1.01
C THR A 313 -14.90 -7.10 -1.03
N LEU A 314 -15.42 -6.22 -1.91
CA LEU A 314 -15.02 -4.81 -1.95
C LEU A 314 -15.26 -4.09 -0.61
N ALA A 315 -16.32 -4.46 0.13
CA ALA A 315 -16.61 -3.88 1.44
C ALA A 315 -15.51 -4.23 2.46
N GLN A 316 -15.11 -5.51 2.52
CA GLN A 316 -13.98 -5.94 3.36
C GLN A 316 -12.68 -5.25 2.93
N ALA A 317 -12.42 -5.16 1.62
CA ALA A 317 -11.21 -4.54 1.08
C ALA A 317 -11.04 -3.08 1.49
N ARG A 318 -12.13 -2.30 1.48
CA ARG A 318 -12.12 -0.90 1.92
C ARG A 318 -12.12 -0.75 3.45
N ALA A 319 -12.66 -1.74 4.17
CA ALA A 319 -12.71 -1.72 5.62
C ALA A 319 -11.40 -2.17 6.29
N ASP A 320 -10.60 -3.01 5.64
CA ASP A 320 -9.32 -3.56 6.12
C ASP A 320 -8.12 -2.64 5.78
N SER A 321 -8.18 -1.40 6.24
CA SER A 321 -7.22 -0.35 5.91
C SER A 321 -5.86 -0.47 6.62
N GLY A 322 -5.66 -1.49 7.45
CA GLY A 322 -4.36 -1.81 8.04
C GLY A 322 -3.48 -2.67 7.13
N ARG A 323 -4.09 -3.55 6.33
CA ARG A 323 -3.39 -4.48 5.44
C ARG A 323 -3.50 -4.11 3.98
N PHE A 324 -4.57 -3.43 3.59
CA PHE A 324 -4.84 -3.06 2.20
C PHE A 324 -5.03 -1.56 2.05
N PHE A 325 -4.51 -1.01 0.97
CA PHE A 325 -4.68 0.41 0.63
C PHE A 325 -5.03 0.58 -0.83
N THR A 326 -5.76 1.63 -1.16
CA THR A 326 -6.27 1.89 -2.50
C THR A 326 -5.15 1.98 -3.54
N ASP A 327 -5.35 1.31 -4.67
CA ASP A 327 -4.50 1.44 -5.85
C ASP A 327 -4.77 2.77 -6.56
N TYR A 328 -3.73 3.58 -6.75
CA TYR A 328 -3.85 4.89 -7.40
C TYR A 328 -4.22 4.82 -8.90
N GLY A 329 -4.05 3.66 -9.54
CA GLY A 329 -4.47 3.41 -10.93
C GLY A 329 -5.92 2.91 -11.08
N CYS A 330 -6.60 2.57 -9.98
CA CYS A 330 -7.97 2.06 -10.02
C CYS A 330 -8.73 2.40 -8.72
N ASP A 331 -9.19 3.65 -8.65
CA ASP A 331 -9.86 4.21 -7.48
C ASP A 331 -11.27 4.74 -7.80
N ILE A 332 -12.28 4.16 -7.13
CA ILE A 332 -13.69 4.49 -7.32
C ILE A 332 -14.00 5.92 -6.89
N GLU A 333 -13.24 6.48 -5.94
CA GLU A 333 -13.42 7.83 -5.40
C GLU A 333 -12.88 8.90 -6.37
N HIS A 334 -11.99 8.51 -7.30
CA HIS A 334 -11.36 9.39 -8.29
C HIS A 334 -11.79 9.09 -9.75
N GLY A 335 -12.86 8.31 -9.96
CA GLY A 335 -13.47 8.10 -11.28
C GLY A 335 -12.90 6.95 -12.13
N SER A 336 -12.24 5.97 -11.51
CA SER A 336 -11.81 4.66 -12.06
C SER A 336 -11.76 4.50 -13.59
N VAL A 337 -10.54 4.51 -14.15
CA VAL A 337 -10.28 4.03 -15.52
C VAL A 337 -9.74 2.58 -15.53
N CYS A 338 -9.18 2.10 -14.41
CA CYS A 338 -8.76 0.71 -14.17
C CYS A 338 -8.17 0.02 -15.40
N THR A 339 -7.24 0.69 -16.09
CA THR A 339 -6.82 0.39 -17.47
C THR A 339 -6.40 -1.06 -17.68
N TYR A 340 -5.72 -1.65 -16.69
CA TYR A 340 -5.21 -3.03 -16.74
C TYR A 340 -6.23 -4.07 -16.23
N HIS A 341 -7.34 -3.64 -15.64
CA HIS A 341 -8.38 -4.51 -15.06
C HIS A 341 -9.79 -4.13 -15.56
N PRO A 342 -10.10 -4.34 -16.86
CA PRO A 342 -11.44 -4.09 -17.39
C PRO A 342 -12.56 -4.73 -16.55
N GLY A 343 -13.59 -3.96 -16.24
CA GLY A 343 -14.71 -4.40 -15.40
C GLY A 343 -14.48 -4.25 -13.89
N ALA A 344 -13.25 -3.95 -13.46
CA ALA A 344 -13.00 -3.46 -12.11
C ALA A 344 -13.49 -2.02 -11.97
N VAL A 345 -13.96 -1.67 -10.77
CA VAL A 345 -14.22 -0.29 -10.37
C VAL A 345 -13.31 0.18 -9.24
N HIS A 346 -12.59 -0.74 -8.59
CA HIS A 346 -11.67 -0.42 -7.52
C HIS A 346 -10.67 -1.56 -7.34
N CYS A 347 -9.41 -1.22 -7.09
CA CYS A 347 -8.40 -2.16 -6.65
C CYS A 347 -7.75 -1.67 -5.36
N VAL A 348 -7.31 -2.62 -4.53
CA VAL A 348 -6.46 -2.38 -3.37
C VAL A 348 -5.19 -3.19 -3.49
N ARG A 349 -4.11 -2.71 -2.88
CA ARG A 349 -2.83 -3.42 -2.76
C ARG A 349 -2.57 -3.77 -1.31
N SER A 350 -1.95 -4.91 -1.07
CA SER A 350 -1.32 -5.20 0.23
C SER A 350 -0.33 -4.08 0.54
N VAL A 351 -0.35 -3.56 1.76
CA VAL A 351 0.54 -2.46 2.16
C VAL A 351 1.96 -2.93 2.37
N GLN A 352 2.11 -4.10 2.98
CA GLN A 352 3.41 -4.69 3.31
C GLN A 352 3.82 -5.66 2.21
N ALA A 353 5.06 -5.52 1.73
CA ALA A 353 5.66 -6.51 0.86
C ALA A 353 5.97 -7.81 1.61
N SER A 354 6.08 -8.91 0.87
CA SER A 354 6.45 -10.20 1.44
C SER A 354 7.86 -10.14 2.07
N PRO A 355 8.06 -10.75 3.25
CA PRO A 355 9.32 -10.63 3.97
C PRO A 355 10.54 -11.18 3.21
N MET A 356 10.43 -12.35 2.57
CA MET A 356 11.57 -12.99 1.91
C MET A 356 11.74 -12.49 0.48
N TYR A 357 10.65 -12.39 -0.27
CA TYR A 357 10.71 -12.14 -1.72
C TYR A 357 10.44 -10.70 -2.15
N GLY A 358 9.88 -9.86 -1.28
CA GLY A 358 9.58 -8.47 -1.61
C GLY A 358 8.40 -8.33 -2.58
N SER A 359 7.52 -9.34 -2.61
CA SER A 359 6.35 -9.38 -3.49
C SER A 359 5.13 -8.68 -2.90
N GLY A 360 4.16 -8.33 -3.73
CA GLY A 360 2.89 -7.71 -3.33
C GLY A 360 1.68 -8.44 -3.87
N GLN A 361 0.51 -8.04 -3.39
CA GLN A 361 -0.78 -8.54 -3.85
C GLN A 361 -1.69 -7.37 -4.23
N GLN A 362 -2.25 -7.40 -5.44
CA GLN A 362 -3.28 -6.48 -5.88
C GLN A 362 -4.63 -7.23 -6.00
N CYS A 363 -5.69 -6.63 -5.46
CA CYS A 363 -7.02 -7.19 -5.39
C CYS A 363 -8.03 -6.24 -6.02
N CYS A 364 -8.68 -6.67 -7.12
CA CYS A 364 -9.57 -5.85 -7.91
C CYS A 364 -11.01 -6.35 -7.86
N TYR A 365 -11.96 -5.42 -7.83
CA TYR A 365 -13.38 -5.73 -7.61
C TYR A 365 -14.30 -5.07 -8.63
N THR A 366 -15.34 -5.80 -9.00
CA THR A 366 -16.46 -5.31 -9.79
C THR A 366 -17.35 -4.34 -9.01
N ALA A 367 -18.23 -3.61 -9.71
CA ALA A 367 -19.25 -2.76 -9.09
C ALA A 367 -20.18 -3.50 -8.11
N SER A 368 -20.39 -4.81 -8.30
CA SER A 368 -21.17 -5.64 -7.36
C SER A 368 -20.36 -6.10 -6.13
N GLY A 369 -19.12 -5.66 -5.99
CA GLY A 369 -18.24 -6.01 -4.88
C GLY A 369 -17.64 -7.42 -4.95
N THR A 370 -17.72 -8.08 -6.12
CA THR A 370 -17.12 -9.41 -6.36
C THR A 370 -15.68 -9.24 -6.83
N GLN A 371 -14.76 -9.99 -6.23
CA GLN A 371 -13.36 -10.06 -6.62
C GLN A 371 -13.21 -10.62 -8.04
N LEU A 372 -12.37 -10.00 -8.85
CA LEU A 372 -12.01 -10.49 -10.18
C LEU A 372 -10.88 -11.51 -10.07
N LEU A 373 -11.09 -12.72 -10.61
CA LEU A 373 -10.10 -13.79 -10.61
C LEU A 373 -9.42 -13.93 -11.98
N THR A 374 -8.11 -14.12 -11.99
CA THR A 374 -7.30 -14.32 -13.22
C THR A 374 -7.64 -15.62 -13.93
N SER A 375 -8.22 -16.59 -13.22
CA SER A 375 -8.71 -17.84 -13.79
C SER A 375 -10.03 -17.70 -14.55
N ASP A 376 -10.74 -16.57 -14.40
CA ASP A 376 -12.00 -16.29 -15.11
C ASP A 376 -11.87 -15.20 -16.17
N SER A 377 -10.92 -14.28 -16.00
CA SER A 377 -10.74 -13.14 -16.88
C SER A 377 -9.29 -12.69 -16.91
N THR A 378 -8.88 -12.04 -18.00
CA THR A 378 -7.60 -11.33 -18.09
C THR A 378 -7.56 -10.02 -17.30
N SER A 379 -8.64 -9.72 -16.55
CA SER A 379 -8.81 -8.53 -15.72
C SER A 379 -8.69 -8.85 -14.23
N GLY A 380 -8.23 -10.07 -13.91
CA GLY A 380 -8.15 -10.57 -12.55
C GLY A 380 -7.21 -9.77 -11.65
N SER A 381 -7.38 -10.01 -10.35
CA SER A 381 -6.50 -9.56 -9.27
C SER A 381 -5.14 -10.26 -9.38
N THR A 382 -4.03 -9.54 -9.44
CA THR A 382 -2.71 -10.15 -9.69
C THR A 382 -1.77 -10.02 -8.49
N PRO A 383 -1.04 -11.08 -8.14
CA PRO A 383 0.16 -10.95 -7.32
C PRO A 383 1.27 -10.26 -8.13
N ASP A 384 2.18 -9.58 -7.46
CA ASP A 384 3.32 -8.89 -8.07
C ASP A 384 4.63 -9.42 -7.48
N ARG A 385 5.60 -9.79 -8.31
CA ARG A 385 6.93 -10.22 -7.82
C ARG A 385 7.67 -9.06 -7.17
N GLY A 386 7.60 -7.87 -7.77
CA GLY A 386 8.11 -6.63 -7.19
C GLY A 386 6.96 -5.83 -6.59
N HIS A 387 6.95 -5.64 -5.29
CA HIS A 387 5.97 -4.78 -4.63
C HIS A 387 6.09 -3.33 -5.14
N ASP A 388 4.97 -2.72 -5.54
CA ASP A 388 4.96 -1.37 -6.12
C ASP A 388 5.58 -0.33 -5.18
N TRP A 389 5.24 -0.35 -3.89
CA TRP A 389 5.86 0.57 -2.91
C TRP A 389 7.26 0.13 -2.42
N GLY A 390 7.79 -0.97 -2.97
CA GLY A 390 9.04 -1.58 -2.54
C GLY A 390 9.00 -2.10 -1.10
N ALA A 391 10.18 -2.48 -0.58
CA ALA A 391 10.37 -2.77 0.84
C ALA A 391 11.85 -2.80 1.23
N PRO A 392 12.21 -2.51 2.50
CA PRO A 392 13.56 -2.72 2.97
C PRO A 392 14.03 -4.19 2.79
N PRO A 393 15.31 -4.44 2.46
CA PRO A 393 16.29 -3.47 1.99
C PRO A 393 16.02 -3.06 0.53
N TYR A 394 15.60 -1.82 0.27
CA TYR A 394 15.10 -1.37 -1.04
C TYR A 394 16.08 -1.57 -2.20
N ARG A 395 17.38 -1.39 -1.96
CA ARG A 395 18.44 -1.52 -2.98
C ARG A 395 18.70 -2.97 -3.42
N SER A 396 18.00 -3.93 -2.85
CA SER A 396 18.07 -5.34 -3.20
C SER A 396 16.83 -5.72 -4.03
N PRO A 397 16.88 -5.63 -5.37
CA PRO A 397 15.97 -6.31 -6.28
C PRO A 397 15.29 -7.59 -5.76
N PRO A 398 13.97 -7.78 -6.01
CA PRO A 398 13.06 -6.92 -6.76
C PRO A 398 12.32 -5.94 -5.81
N ARG A 399 13.05 -5.23 -4.93
CA ARG A 399 12.47 -4.38 -3.87
C ARG A 399 12.53 -2.88 -4.13
N VAL A 400 12.95 -2.46 -5.33
CA VAL A 400 13.06 -1.04 -5.67
C VAL A 400 11.66 -0.49 -5.94
N PRO A 401 11.20 0.52 -5.17
CA PRO A 401 9.85 1.09 -5.32
C PRO A 401 9.59 1.57 -6.76
N GLY A 402 8.45 1.20 -7.33
CA GLY A 402 8.04 1.44 -8.71
C GLY A 402 8.81 0.60 -9.73
N MET A 403 10.14 0.71 -9.75
CA MET A 403 10.94 0.17 -10.84
C MET A 403 11.00 -1.36 -10.88
N SER A 404 11.10 -2.05 -9.74
CA SER A 404 11.07 -3.52 -9.74
C SER A 404 9.69 -4.05 -10.16
N HIS A 405 8.60 -3.41 -9.70
CA HIS A 405 7.24 -3.72 -10.13
C HIS A 405 7.08 -3.58 -11.65
N TRP A 406 7.57 -2.47 -12.21
CA TRP A 406 7.54 -2.25 -13.64
C TRP A 406 8.32 -3.29 -14.44
N LEU A 407 9.49 -3.69 -13.96
CA LEU A 407 10.37 -4.64 -14.65
C LEU A 407 9.83 -6.07 -14.66
N TYR A 408 9.18 -6.53 -13.57
CA TYR A 408 8.75 -7.93 -13.45
C TYR A 408 7.27 -8.17 -13.73
N ASP A 409 6.41 -7.17 -13.48
CA ASP A 409 4.96 -7.38 -13.43
C ASP A 409 4.20 -6.51 -14.43
N VAL A 410 4.65 -5.27 -14.69
CA VAL A 410 4.00 -4.39 -15.67
C VAL A 410 4.47 -4.65 -17.10
N ILE A 411 5.78 -4.61 -17.38
CA ILE A 411 6.28 -4.79 -18.75
C ILE A 411 6.02 -6.21 -19.29
N SER A 412 5.98 -7.21 -18.42
CA SER A 412 5.58 -8.57 -18.77
C SER A 412 4.10 -8.65 -19.14
N PHE A 413 3.23 -7.86 -18.50
CA PHE A 413 1.84 -7.69 -18.90
C PHE A 413 1.73 -7.04 -20.29
N TYR A 414 2.60 -6.09 -20.62
CA TYR A 414 2.68 -5.53 -21.98
C TYR A 414 3.00 -6.61 -23.01
N TYR A 415 4.05 -7.41 -22.79
CA TYR A 415 4.44 -8.48 -23.71
C TYR A 415 3.34 -9.52 -23.89
N CYS A 416 2.73 -9.96 -22.80
CA CYS A 416 1.83 -11.09 -22.82
C CYS A 416 0.36 -10.72 -23.10
N CYS A 417 -0.13 -9.57 -22.61
CA CYS A 417 -1.56 -9.24 -22.62
C CYS A 417 -1.91 -8.08 -23.55
N LEU A 418 -1.03 -7.09 -23.72
CA LEU A 418 -1.37 -5.86 -24.44
C LEU A 418 -0.84 -5.85 -25.88
N TRP A 419 0.41 -6.27 -26.09
CA TRP A 419 1.03 -6.31 -27.43
C TRP A 419 0.93 -7.68 -28.09
N ALA A 420 0.58 -8.73 -27.34
CA ALA A 420 0.32 -10.06 -27.88
C ALA A 420 -0.92 -10.69 -27.22
N PRO A 421 -1.60 -11.63 -27.89
CA PRO A 421 -2.73 -12.37 -27.34
C PRO A 421 -2.26 -13.59 -26.51
N GLU A 422 -1.26 -13.44 -25.64
CA GLU A 422 -0.65 -14.51 -24.83
C GLU A 422 -1.01 -14.40 -23.33
N CYS A 423 -2.02 -13.60 -23.00
CA CYS A 423 -2.35 -13.26 -21.62
C CYS A 423 -2.61 -14.46 -20.68
N PRO A 424 -3.19 -15.59 -21.15
CA PRO A 424 -3.30 -16.79 -20.31
C PRO A 424 -1.97 -17.27 -19.70
N ARG A 425 -0.82 -17.02 -20.37
CA ARG A 425 0.51 -17.35 -19.81
C ARG A 425 0.84 -16.48 -18.61
N TYR A 426 0.61 -15.17 -18.73
CA TYR A 426 0.80 -14.23 -17.63
C TYR A 426 -0.09 -14.61 -16.44
N MET A 427 -1.39 -14.80 -16.69
CA MET A 427 -2.38 -15.13 -15.66
C MET A 427 -2.07 -16.44 -14.93
N LYS A 428 -1.48 -17.41 -15.63
CA LYS A 428 -1.02 -18.67 -15.02
C LYS A 428 0.13 -18.44 -14.02
N ARG A 429 1.03 -17.50 -14.29
CA ARG A 429 2.17 -17.16 -13.42
C ARG A 429 1.81 -16.14 -12.33
N ARG A 430 0.70 -15.42 -12.52
CA ARG A 430 0.14 -14.44 -11.58
C ARG A 430 -1.30 -14.82 -11.18
N PRO A 431 -1.52 -15.97 -10.51
CA PRO A 431 -2.86 -16.41 -10.12
C PRO A 431 -3.43 -15.54 -8.99
N SER A 432 -4.70 -15.13 -9.10
CA SER A 432 -5.40 -14.47 -8.00
C SER A 432 -5.49 -15.38 -6.77
N SER A 433 -5.46 -14.77 -5.59
CA SER A 433 -5.95 -15.41 -4.37
C SER A 433 -7.46 -15.65 -4.48
N ASP A 434 -7.95 -16.78 -3.99
CA ASP A 434 -9.39 -17.14 -3.99
C ASP A 434 -10.12 -16.77 -2.68
N CYS A 435 -9.45 -15.96 -1.84
CA CYS A 435 -9.89 -15.42 -0.56
C CYS A 435 -10.23 -16.46 0.53
N ARG A 436 -10.08 -17.77 0.29
CA ARG A 436 -10.53 -18.79 1.26
C ARG A 436 -9.79 -18.75 2.60
N SER A 437 -8.54 -18.29 2.62
CA SER A 437 -7.77 -18.10 3.86
C SER A 437 -7.78 -16.66 4.36
N TYR A 438 -8.47 -15.74 3.67
CA TYR A 438 -8.68 -14.39 4.17
C TYR A 438 -9.51 -14.42 5.45
N ARG A 439 -9.00 -13.73 6.46
CA ARG A 439 -9.67 -13.52 7.74
C ARG A 439 -9.75 -12.01 8.00
N PRO A 440 -10.96 -11.41 8.07
CA PRO A 440 -11.10 -10.00 8.38
C PRO A 440 -10.43 -9.62 9.71
N PRO A 441 -9.83 -8.43 9.84
CA PRO A 441 -9.33 -7.94 11.13
C PRO A 441 -10.48 -7.72 12.12
N ARG A 442 -10.16 -7.76 13.41
CA ARG A 442 -11.06 -7.38 14.49
C ARG A 442 -10.98 -5.87 14.73
N LEU A 443 -12.12 -5.23 14.95
CA LEU A 443 -12.24 -3.79 15.08
C LEU A 443 -12.59 -3.42 16.52
N ALA A 444 -11.82 -2.48 17.08
CA ALA A 444 -12.18 -1.77 18.30
C ALA A 444 -12.16 -0.26 18.03
N SER A 445 -12.87 0.54 18.82
CA SER A 445 -12.91 1.98 18.62
C SER A 445 -13.09 2.77 19.91
N ALA A 446 -12.59 4.00 19.91
CA ALA A 446 -12.87 4.98 20.95
C ALA A 446 -13.25 6.34 20.33
N PHE A 447 -14.28 7.00 20.86
CA PHE A 447 -14.85 8.23 20.31
C PHE A 447 -15.71 8.97 21.36
N GLY A 448 -16.04 10.25 21.13
CA GLY A 448 -16.87 11.02 22.07
C GLY A 448 -16.25 11.26 23.45
N ASP A 449 -17.07 11.24 24.51
CA ASP A 449 -16.64 11.37 25.92
C ASP A 449 -16.21 10.02 26.51
N PRO A 450 -14.92 9.65 26.39
CA PRO A 450 -14.54 8.57 25.52
C PRO A 450 -15.39 7.32 25.77
N HIS A 451 -16.23 7.01 24.80
CA HIS A 451 -16.90 5.73 24.70
C HIS A 451 -15.98 4.76 23.97
N PHE A 452 -15.98 3.52 24.43
CA PHE A 452 -15.17 2.44 23.92
C PHE A 452 -16.07 1.32 23.43
N VAL A 453 -15.74 0.77 22.27
CA VAL A 453 -16.21 -0.53 21.82
C VAL A 453 -14.98 -1.43 21.69
N THR A 454 -14.88 -2.44 22.55
CA THR A 454 -13.75 -3.38 22.60
C THR A 454 -13.73 -4.29 21.38
N PHE A 455 -12.64 -5.05 21.21
CA PHE A 455 -12.52 -6.01 20.11
C PHE A 455 -13.60 -7.11 20.14
N ASP A 456 -14.10 -7.43 21.34
CA ASP A 456 -15.08 -8.50 21.57
C ASP A 456 -16.52 -7.95 21.68
N GLY A 457 -16.69 -6.64 21.45
CA GLY A 457 -18.00 -5.98 21.30
C GLY A 457 -18.57 -5.36 22.57
N THR A 458 -17.83 -5.38 23.68
CA THR A 458 -18.24 -4.71 24.92
C THR A 458 -18.19 -3.20 24.73
N SER A 459 -19.31 -2.55 25.06
CA SER A 459 -19.47 -1.10 24.93
C SER A 459 -19.53 -0.44 26.31
N PHE A 460 -18.70 0.56 26.56
CA PHE A 460 -18.68 1.28 27.84
C PHE A 460 -18.19 2.71 27.70
N SER A 461 -18.30 3.52 28.75
CA SER A 461 -17.82 4.91 28.78
C SER A 461 -16.81 5.11 29.88
N PHE A 462 -15.70 5.80 29.58
CA PHE A 462 -14.69 6.19 30.54
C PHE A 462 -14.21 7.63 30.28
N SER A 463 -14.76 8.55 31.07
CA SER A 463 -14.46 9.97 31.01
C SER A 463 -13.34 10.34 32.00
N GLY A 464 -12.10 9.99 31.65
CA GLY A 464 -10.90 10.35 32.44
C GLY A 464 -10.21 11.61 31.94
N ASN A 465 -9.52 12.34 32.82
CA ASN A 465 -8.56 13.41 32.46
C ASN A 465 -7.14 12.88 32.67
N GLY A 466 -6.43 12.53 31.60
CA GLY A 466 -5.17 11.80 31.70
C GLY A 466 -4.66 11.17 30.41
N GLU A 467 -3.68 10.29 30.53
CA GLU A 467 -3.06 9.52 29.45
C GLU A 467 -3.12 8.03 29.77
N TYR A 468 -3.68 7.24 28.86
CA TYR A 468 -4.08 5.85 29.11
C TYR A 468 -3.58 4.89 28.04
N VAL A 469 -3.37 3.63 28.42
CA VAL A 469 -3.14 2.53 27.47
C VAL A 469 -4.48 2.14 26.85
N LEU A 470 -4.65 2.42 25.57
CA LEU A 470 -5.81 1.92 24.82
C LEU A 470 -5.62 0.44 24.50
N LEU A 471 -4.40 0.09 24.06
CA LEU A 471 -4.00 -1.25 23.67
C LEU A 471 -2.49 -1.42 23.92
N GLU A 472 -2.10 -2.53 24.52
CA GLU A 472 -0.73 -3.03 24.50
C GLU A 472 -0.70 -4.55 24.32
N THR A 473 0.33 -5.06 23.65
CA THR A 473 0.57 -6.50 23.57
C THR A 473 1.25 -7.05 24.82
N LEU A 474 0.97 -8.30 25.16
CA LEU A 474 1.63 -8.99 26.27
C LEU A 474 3.11 -9.23 25.97
N GLU A 475 4.00 -8.95 26.92
CA GLU A 475 5.44 -9.21 26.79
C GLU A 475 5.78 -10.69 26.52
N THR A 476 4.89 -11.60 26.92
CA THR A 476 5.02 -13.05 26.71
C THR A 476 4.69 -13.48 25.26
N ALA A 477 4.12 -12.59 24.44
CA ALA A 477 3.66 -12.86 23.09
C ALA A 477 4.80 -12.87 22.06
N ALA A 478 5.79 -13.75 22.20
CA ALA A 478 6.95 -13.80 21.30
C ALA A 478 6.60 -13.99 19.80
N ALA A 479 5.38 -14.44 19.49
CA ALA A 479 4.89 -14.61 18.12
C ALA A 479 4.36 -13.31 17.49
N VAL A 480 4.18 -12.25 18.29
CA VAL A 480 3.56 -10.99 17.87
C VAL A 480 4.52 -9.83 18.16
N LYS A 481 4.45 -8.78 17.34
CA LYS A 481 5.25 -7.57 17.55
C LYS A 481 4.70 -6.77 18.73
N ASP A 482 5.60 -6.11 19.48
CA ASP A 482 5.20 -5.23 20.59
C ASP A 482 4.40 -4.03 20.08
N LEU A 483 3.07 -4.07 20.14
CA LEU A 483 2.20 -2.98 19.73
C LEU A 483 1.71 -2.21 20.95
N ARG A 484 1.94 -0.90 20.96
CA ARG A 484 1.48 0.02 22.02
C ARG A 484 0.70 1.17 21.42
N VAL A 485 -0.52 1.37 21.89
CA VAL A 485 -1.42 2.47 21.51
C VAL A 485 -1.92 3.18 22.76
N GLN A 486 -1.72 4.49 22.81
CA GLN A 486 -2.04 5.34 23.95
C GLN A 486 -2.99 6.46 23.55
N GLY A 487 -3.85 6.88 24.47
CA GLY A 487 -4.79 7.99 24.27
C GLY A 487 -4.67 9.01 25.39
N ARG A 488 -4.61 10.30 25.05
CA ARG A 488 -4.72 11.42 25.97
C ARG A 488 -6.15 11.92 25.93
N ALA A 489 -6.81 11.98 27.09
CA ALA A 489 -8.16 12.50 27.23
C ALA A 489 -8.15 13.77 28.10
N GLN A 490 -8.85 14.81 27.64
CA GLN A 490 -8.93 16.10 28.31
C GLN A 490 -10.36 16.61 28.38
N PRO A 491 -10.74 17.37 29.44
CA PRO A 491 -12.06 17.97 29.55
C PRO A 491 -12.36 18.98 28.44
N GLY A 492 -13.59 18.95 27.93
CA GLY A 492 -14.10 19.98 27.02
C GLY A 492 -14.30 21.34 27.71
N ARG A 493 -14.67 22.35 26.93
CA ARG A 493 -15.11 23.66 27.45
C ARG A 493 -16.59 23.84 27.19
N MET A 494 -17.35 24.12 28.24
CA MET A 494 -18.76 24.50 28.15
C MET A 494 -18.89 25.87 27.44
N PRO A 495 -20.06 26.20 26.84
CA PRO A 495 -20.29 27.49 26.18
C PRO A 495 -20.07 28.73 27.08
N ASN A 496 -20.18 28.57 28.39
CA ASN A 496 -19.92 29.61 29.40
C ASN A 496 -18.40 29.75 29.75
N GLY A 497 -17.52 28.95 29.12
CA GLY A 497 -16.09 28.91 29.38
C GLY A 497 -15.66 28.02 30.56
N THR A 498 -16.59 27.42 31.31
CA THR A 498 -16.24 26.50 32.41
C THR A 498 -15.78 25.15 31.87
N GLN A 499 -14.95 24.46 32.63
CA GLN A 499 -14.56 23.09 32.32
C GLN A 499 -15.80 22.18 32.27
N ALA A 500 -15.93 21.40 31.20
CA ALA A 500 -16.98 20.40 31.07
C ALA A 500 -16.76 19.25 32.05
N ARG A 501 -17.84 18.53 32.39
CA ARG A 501 -17.76 17.27 33.15
C ARG A 501 -17.50 16.06 32.25
N GLY A 502 -17.53 16.24 30.93
CA GLY A 502 -17.06 15.27 29.94
C GLY A 502 -15.66 15.59 29.41
N THR A 503 -14.93 14.54 29.05
CA THR A 503 -13.64 14.60 28.37
C THR A 503 -13.77 14.16 26.92
N GLY A 504 -12.66 14.02 26.23
CA GLY A 504 -12.57 13.44 24.90
C GLY A 504 -11.11 13.28 24.52
N LEU A 505 -10.83 12.39 23.55
CA LEU A 505 -9.46 12.15 23.11
C LEU A 505 -8.92 13.40 22.41
N THR A 506 -7.77 13.90 22.85
CA THR A 506 -7.06 15.04 22.23
C THR A 506 -5.75 14.64 21.58
N ALA A 507 -5.21 13.48 21.94
CA ALA A 507 -4.07 12.87 21.26
C ALA A 507 -4.13 11.34 21.29
N VAL A 508 -3.62 10.71 20.25
CA VAL A 508 -3.44 9.26 20.12
C VAL A 508 -2.02 8.99 19.64
N ALA A 509 -1.28 8.15 20.35
CA ALA A 509 0.09 7.79 20.00
C ALA A 509 0.25 6.28 19.79
N VAL A 510 1.06 5.88 18.82
CA VAL A 510 1.28 4.48 18.45
C VAL A 510 2.75 4.17 18.17
N GLN A 511 3.18 2.99 18.59
CA GLN A 511 4.46 2.38 18.23
C GLN A 511 4.32 0.87 18.09
N GLU A 512 4.98 0.28 17.08
CA GLU A 512 5.13 -1.15 16.92
C GLU A 512 6.62 -1.54 16.97
N ASP A 513 7.02 -2.23 18.01
CA ASP A 513 8.35 -2.78 18.21
C ASP A 513 9.41 -1.65 18.18
N LYS A 514 10.26 -1.60 17.15
CA LYS A 514 11.26 -0.54 16.94
C LYS A 514 10.86 0.43 15.81
N SER A 515 9.59 0.49 15.46
CA SER A 515 9.07 1.46 14.49
C SER A 515 9.32 2.89 14.97
N ASP A 516 9.14 3.83 14.05
CA ASP A 516 8.92 5.22 14.44
C ASP A 516 7.66 5.35 15.32
N VAL A 517 7.61 6.43 16.12
CA VAL A 517 6.45 6.79 16.93
C VAL A 517 5.63 7.84 16.18
N ILE A 518 4.34 7.57 16.03
CA ILE A 518 3.37 8.54 15.50
C ILE A 518 2.45 9.00 16.63
N GLU A 519 2.35 10.31 16.82
CA GLU A 519 1.33 10.95 17.66
C GLU A 519 0.42 11.80 16.76
N VAL A 520 -0.88 11.54 16.82
CA VAL A 520 -1.92 12.37 16.18
C VAL A 520 -2.61 13.15 17.28
N ARG A 521 -2.69 14.47 17.17
CA ARG A 521 -3.34 15.33 18.18
C ARG A 521 -4.16 16.46 17.56
N VAL A 522 -5.09 17.02 18.32
CA VAL A 522 -5.79 18.25 17.94
C VAL A 522 -5.02 19.45 18.48
N ALA A 523 -4.71 20.43 17.63
CA ALA A 523 -4.05 21.66 18.06
C ALA A 523 -4.95 22.50 18.99
N ASP A 524 -4.37 23.03 20.08
CA ASP A 524 -5.11 23.72 21.14
C ASP A 524 -5.97 24.88 20.60
N GLY A 525 -7.26 24.88 20.94
CA GLY A 525 -8.22 25.88 20.50
C GLY A 525 -8.59 25.84 19.01
N SER A 526 -8.15 24.83 18.26
CA SER A 526 -8.47 24.64 16.85
C SER A 526 -9.09 23.27 16.59
N GLN A 527 -9.76 23.06 15.45
CA GLN A 527 -10.18 21.74 14.97
C GLN A 527 -9.17 21.16 13.96
N VAL A 528 -7.91 21.60 14.06
CA VAL A 528 -6.85 21.21 13.12
C VAL A 528 -6.09 20.02 13.69
N LEU A 529 -5.96 18.98 12.87
CA LEU A 529 -5.21 17.78 13.18
C LEU A 529 -3.70 18.04 12.97
N GLU A 530 -2.91 17.76 13.99
CA GLU A 530 -1.45 17.71 13.95
C GLU A 530 -0.97 16.26 14.01
N VAL A 531 0.06 15.92 13.22
CA VAL A 531 0.74 14.62 13.29
C VAL A 531 2.20 14.84 13.59
N LEU A 532 2.70 14.18 14.62
CA LEU A 532 4.09 14.22 15.04
C LEU A 532 4.73 12.87 14.77
N LEU A 533 5.91 12.91 14.15
CA LEU A 533 6.81 11.77 13.96
C LEU A 533 7.99 11.92 14.91
N ASN A 534 8.17 10.96 15.83
CA ASN A 534 9.25 10.99 16.80
C ASN A 534 9.40 12.36 17.48
N GLN A 535 8.26 12.94 17.93
CA GLN A 535 8.16 14.26 18.58
C GLN A 535 8.39 15.49 17.67
N LYS A 536 8.55 15.32 16.36
CA LYS A 536 8.63 16.41 15.38
C LYS A 536 7.30 16.53 14.61
N LEU A 537 6.73 17.73 14.57
CA LEU A 537 5.54 18.02 13.77
C LEU A 537 5.82 17.79 12.27
N LEU A 538 4.93 17.05 11.60
CA LEU A 538 4.96 16.81 10.17
C LEU A 538 4.13 17.85 9.42
N SER A 539 4.55 18.15 8.19
CA SER A 539 3.76 18.89 7.21
C SER A 539 3.27 17.95 6.11
N PHE A 540 1.99 18.07 5.75
CA PHE A 540 1.37 17.32 4.65
C PHE A 540 1.06 18.21 3.43
N THR A 541 1.67 19.40 3.36
CA THR A 541 1.49 20.32 2.23
C THR A 541 2.05 19.78 0.92
N GLU A 542 3.11 18.97 0.99
CA GLU A 542 3.81 18.44 -0.18
C GLU A 542 3.53 16.95 -0.43
N GLN A 543 3.41 16.15 0.64
CA GLN A 543 3.22 14.70 0.60
C GLN A 543 2.22 14.27 1.66
N ASN A 544 1.22 13.51 1.26
CA ASN A 544 0.18 12.96 2.12
C ASN A 544 0.30 11.44 2.35
N TRP A 545 1.35 10.84 1.79
CA TRP A 545 1.71 9.43 1.92
C TRP A 545 3.20 9.35 2.27
N MET A 546 3.53 8.66 3.34
CA MET A 546 4.90 8.53 3.84
C MET A 546 5.24 7.07 4.13
N ASP A 547 6.42 6.67 3.70
CA ASP A 547 7.06 5.40 4.00
C ASP A 547 8.03 5.63 5.18
N LEU A 548 7.68 5.07 6.34
CA LEU A 548 8.36 5.30 7.61
C LEU A 548 8.94 4.00 8.13
N LYS A 549 9.77 4.08 9.18
CA LYS A 549 10.37 2.88 9.73
C LYS A 549 9.30 2.00 10.37
N GLY A 550 8.99 0.87 9.73
CA GLY A 550 8.06 -0.15 10.24
C GLY A 550 6.58 0.17 10.03
N MET A 551 6.23 1.20 9.26
CA MET A 551 4.85 1.55 8.96
C MET A 551 4.71 2.46 7.74
N PHE A 552 3.50 2.53 7.19
CA PHE A 552 3.10 3.57 6.26
C PHE A 552 2.11 4.52 6.93
N LEU A 553 2.19 5.80 6.57
CA LEU A 553 1.33 6.86 7.06
C LEU A 553 0.61 7.52 5.88
N SER A 554 -0.71 7.66 5.96
CA SER A 554 -1.51 8.35 4.96
C SER A 554 -2.46 9.36 5.61
N VAL A 555 -2.51 10.56 5.04
CA VAL A 555 -3.41 11.65 5.44
C VAL A 555 -4.26 12.02 4.23
N ALA A 556 -5.32 11.25 4.00
CA ALA A 556 -6.17 11.40 2.81
C ALA A 556 -6.93 12.74 2.80
N SER A 557 -7.22 13.28 3.97
CA SER A 557 -7.99 14.51 4.19
C SER A 557 -7.43 15.26 5.41
N GLN A 558 -7.82 16.54 5.59
CA GLN A 558 -7.37 17.35 6.73
C GLN A 558 -7.87 16.85 8.10
N ASP A 559 -8.79 15.89 8.11
CA ASP A 559 -9.49 15.39 9.29
C ASP A 559 -9.26 13.89 9.57
N LYS A 560 -8.49 13.15 8.76
CA LYS A 560 -8.27 11.71 8.95
C LYS A 560 -6.84 11.27 8.64
N VAL A 561 -6.26 10.51 9.57
CA VAL A 561 -4.96 9.86 9.46
C VAL A 561 -5.13 8.35 9.49
N SER A 562 -4.47 7.64 8.58
CA SER A 562 -4.40 6.17 8.54
C SER A 562 -2.95 5.72 8.73
N ILE A 563 -2.73 4.83 9.69
CA ILE A 563 -1.44 4.29 10.06
C ILE A 563 -1.48 2.78 9.81
N MET A 564 -0.62 2.29 8.93
CA MET A 564 -0.56 0.89 8.50
C MET A 564 0.74 0.27 8.99
N LEU A 565 0.65 -0.54 10.04
CA LEU A 565 1.81 -1.10 10.72
C LEU A 565 2.33 -2.36 10.01
N SER A 566 3.60 -2.70 10.22
CA SER A 566 4.23 -3.86 9.59
C SER A 566 3.66 -5.21 10.03
N SER A 567 2.97 -5.28 11.17
CA SER A 567 2.18 -6.46 11.53
C SER A 567 0.87 -6.60 10.72
N GLY A 568 0.47 -5.59 9.94
CA GLY A 568 -0.86 -5.51 9.35
C GLY A 568 -1.93 -5.00 10.30
N ALA A 569 -1.56 -4.58 11.53
CA ALA A 569 -2.43 -3.76 12.35
C ALA A 569 -2.64 -2.39 11.70
N GLY A 570 -3.88 -1.89 11.76
CA GLY A 570 -4.27 -0.59 11.21
C GLY A 570 -4.84 0.31 12.27
N LEU A 571 -4.47 1.59 12.25
CA LEU A 571 -5.10 2.62 13.07
C LEU A 571 -5.63 3.72 12.18
N GLU A 572 -6.87 4.15 12.42
CA GLU A 572 -7.44 5.35 11.82
C GLU A 572 -7.81 6.33 12.91
N VAL A 573 -7.24 7.53 12.86
CA VAL A 573 -7.51 8.61 13.80
C VAL A 573 -8.15 9.75 13.04
N GLY A 574 -9.32 10.21 13.48
CA GLY A 574 -10.05 11.28 12.80
C GLY A 574 -10.59 12.34 13.75
N VAL A 575 -10.70 13.58 13.27
CA VAL A 575 -11.30 14.70 14.01
C VAL A 575 -12.81 14.49 14.14
N GLN A 576 -13.32 14.69 15.34
CA GLN A 576 -14.72 14.59 15.69
C GLN A 576 -15.09 15.79 16.58
N GLY A 577 -15.51 16.90 15.96
CA GLY A 577 -15.75 18.14 16.68
C GLY A 577 -14.45 18.65 17.35
N PRO A 578 -14.41 18.87 18.67
CA PRO A 578 -13.19 19.27 19.38
C PRO A 578 -12.26 18.09 19.75
N PHE A 579 -12.68 16.85 19.52
CA PHE A 579 -11.98 15.65 19.97
C PHE A 579 -11.56 14.76 18.80
N LEU A 580 -10.91 13.64 19.12
CA LEU A 580 -10.51 12.59 18.19
C LEU A 580 -11.39 11.36 18.36
N SER A 581 -11.58 10.66 17.25
CA SER A 581 -12.01 9.26 17.20
C SER A 581 -10.83 8.40 16.77
N VAL A 582 -10.76 7.18 17.28
CA VAL A 582 -9.77 6.18 16.87
C VAL A 582 -10.45 4.85 16.58
N SER A 583 -10.10 4.24 15.46
CA SER A 583 -10.44 2.86 15.11
C SER A 583 -9.16 2.04 15.01
N ILE A 584 -9.12 0.88 15.65
CA ILE A 584 -7.98 -0.04 15.61
C ILE A 584 -8.42 -1.36 14.99
N LEU A 585 -7.65 -1.82 14.00
CA LEU A 585 -7.84 -3.08 13.30
C LEU A 585 -6.70 -4.03 13.63
N LEU A 586 -7.02 -5.20 14.18
CA LEU A 586 -6.03 -6.22 14.51
C LEU A 586 -6.27 -7.52 13.72
N PRO A 587 -5.26 -8.03 12.99
CA PRO A 587 -5.29 -9.38 12.43
C PRO A 587 -5.38 -10.46 13.51
N GLU A 588 -5.87 -11.66 13.16
CA GLU A 588 -6.08 -12.78 14.10
C GLU A 588 -4.83 -13.23 14.88
N LYS A 589 -3.62 -12.93 14.40
CA LYS A 589 -2.40 -13.24 15.16
C LYS A 589 -2.30 -12.52 16.51
N PHE A 590 -3.06 -11.44 16.71
CA PHE A 590 -3.16 -10.74 17.99
C PHE A 590 -4.15 -11.38 18.98
N LEU A 591 -4.91 -12.42 18.57
CA LEU A 591 -5.83 -13.14 19.46
C LEU A 591 -5.10 -13.62 20.71
N SER A 592 -5.70 -13.34 21.87
CA SER A 592 -5.24 -13.68 23.21
C SER A 592 -3.90 -13.07 23.63
N HIS A 593 -3.41 -12.05 22.92
CA HIS A 593 -2.12 -11.40 23.17
C HIS A 593 -2.23 -9.91 23.50
N THR A 594 -3.44 -9.40 23.76
CA THR A 594 -3.71 -7.96 23.94
C THR A 594 -4.32 -7.66 25.31
N ARG A 595 -4.11 -6.45 25.80
CA ARG A 595 -4.74 -5.89 27.00
C ARG A 595 -4.82 -4.36 26.90
N GLY A 596 -5.68 -3.73 27.70
CA GLY A 596 -5.85 -2.28 27.75
C GLY A 596 -7.32 -1.89 27.91
N LEU A 597 -7.64 -0.62 27.63
CA LEU A 597 -9.03 -0.14 27.63
C LEU A 597 -9.89 -0.77 26.51
N LEU A 598 -9.27 -1.27 25.44
CA LEU A 598 -9.98 -1.96 24.35
C LEU A 598 -10.15 -3.46 24.59
N GLY A 599 -9.92 -3.92 25.82
CA GLY A 599 -10.14 -5.30 26.23
C GLY A 599 -9.03 -6.27 25.81
N THR A 600 -9.30 -7.55 26.02
CA THR A 600 -8.44 -8.64 25.54
C THR A 600 -9.11 -9.27 24.35
N LEU A 601 -8.53 -9.11 23.16
CA LEU A 601 -9.06 -9.71 21.93
C LEU A 601 -9.03 -11.24 22.03
N ASN A 602 -10.14 -11.91 22.33
CA ASN A 602 -10.23 -13.37 22.37
C ASN A 602 -11.66 -13.91 22.10
N ASP A 603 -12.53 -13.07 21.54
CA ASP A 603 -13.95 -13.34 21.31
C ASP A 603 -14.75 -13.64 22.61
N ASN A 604 -14.31 -13.12 23.77
CA ASN A 604 -14.98 -13.25 25.07
C ASN A 604 -15.21 -11.88 25.75
N PRO A 605 -16.41 -11.28 25.64
CA PRO A 605 -16.70 -9.98 26.24
C PRO A 605 -16.67 -9.98 27.78
N GLU A 606 -16.69 -11.14 28.44
CA GLU A 606 -16.74 -11.24 29.90
C GLU A 606 -15.42 -10.88 30.59
N ASP A 607 -14.29 -10.82 29.86
CA ASP A 607 -12.97 -10.48 30.40
C ASP A 607 -12.43 -9.12 29.94
N ASP A 608 -13.22 -8.35 29.20
CA ASP A 608 -12.81 -7.04 28.67
C ASP A 608 -12.47 -6.02 29.76
N PHE A 609 -13.03 -6.17 30.96
CA PHE A 609 -12.73 -5.33 32.13
C PHE A 609 -11.63 -5.92 33.02
N THR A 610 -10.57 -6.44 32.39
CA THR A 610 -9.37 -6.93 33.08
C THR A 610 -8.45 -5.77 33.49
N LEU A 611 -8.23 -5.64 34.80
CA LEU A 611 -7.27 -4.70 35.39
C LEU A 611 -5.82 -5.15 35.13
N ARG A 612 -4.85 -4.25 35.26
CA ARG A 612 -3.42 -4.57 35.04
C ARG A 612 -2.88 -5.69 35.96
N ASN A 613 -3.51 -5.90 37.12
CA ASN A 613 -3.18 -6.97 38.07
C ASN A 613 -3.84 -8.33 37.72
N GLY A 614 -4.60 -8.41 36.63
CA GLY A 614 -5.33 -9.62 36.20
C GLY A 614 -6.69 -9.83 36.84
N HIS A 615 -7.14 -8.95 37.74
CA HIS A 615 -8.50 -9.02 38.28
C HIS A 615 -9.52 -8.55 37.23
N VAL A 616 -10.61 -9.30 37.05
CA VAL A 616 -11.66 -9.00 36.08
C VAL A 616 -12.87 -8.42 36.80
N LEU A 617 -13.35 -7.25 36.37
CA LEU A 617 -14.63 -6.71 36.83
C LEU A 617 -15.78 -7.41 36.10
N PRO A 618 -16.97 -7.55 36.74
CA PRO A 618 -18.10 -8.17 36.06
C PRO A 618 -18.59 -7.30 34.89
N PRO A 619 -19.19 -7.88 33.83
CA PRO A 619 -19.67 -7.12 32.67
C PRO A 619 -20.73 -6.08 33.00
N ASN A 620 -21.45 -6.25 34.12
CA ASN A 620 -22.45 -5.31 34.63
C ASN A 620 -21.87 -4.32 35.67
N ALA A 621 -20.54 -4.10 35.66
CA ALA A 621 -19.89 -3.12 36.51
C ALA A 621 -20.54 -1.73 36.39
N THR A 622 -20.64 -1.03 37.52
CA THR A 622 -21.22 0.32 37.54
C THR A 622 -20.32 1.32 36.83
N ALA A 623 -20.87 2.46 36.40
CA ALA A 623 -20.08 3.52 35.78
C ALA A 623 -18.91 4.00 36.66
N GLN A 624 -19.09 3.99 37.99
CA GLN A 624 -18.05 4.33 38.96
C GLN A 624 -16.95 3.24 39.03
N GLN A 625 -17.32 1.97 38.94
CA GLN A 625 -16.35 0.87 38.85
C GLN A 625 -15.56 0.92 37.53
N LEU A 626 -16.25 1.21 36.41
CA LEU A 626 -15.62 1.38 35.10
C LEU A 626 -14.67 2.59 35.05
N PHE A 627 -14.99 3.66 35.78
CA PHE A 627 -14.08 4.79 35.94
C PHE A 627 -12.80 4.42 36.71
N GLN A 628 -12.91 3.61 37.76
CA GLN A 628 -11.75 3.08 38.47
C GLN A 628 -10.93 2.11 37.61
N PHE A 629 -11.60 1.27 36.80
CA PHE A 629 -10.95 0.43 35.80
C PHE A 629 -10.16 1.27 34.79
N GLY A 630 -10.77 2.32 34.24
CA GLY A 630 -10.09 3.19 33.29
C GLY A 630 -8.88 3.91 33.88
N ALA A 631 -9.01 4.41 35.11
CA ALA A 631 -7.91 5.00 35.86
C ALA A 631 -6.73 4.03 36.10
N ASN A 632 -6.99 2.73 36.25
CA ASN A 632 -5.96 1.69 36.41
C ASN A 632 -5.05 1.54 35.18
N TRP A 633 -5.57 1.91 34.01
CA TRP A 633 -4.87 1.87 32.73
C TRP A 633 -4.11 3.15 32.39
N ALA A 634 -3.96 4.08 33.35
CA ALA A 634 -3.07 5.22 33.20
C ALA A 634 -1.63 4.75 32.85
N ILE A 635 -0.97 5.47 31.95
CA ILE A 635 0.40 5.16 31.54
C ILE A 635 1.40 5.55 32.65
N SER A 636 2.67 5.19 32.47
CA SER A 636 3.79 5.72 33.25
C SER A 636 4.62 6.71 32.42
N ASN A 637 5.43 7.54 33.08
CA ASN A 637 6.39 8.41 32.38
C ASN A 637 7.38 7.60 31.52
N ALA A 638 7.82 6.44 32.00
CA ALA A 638 8.78 5.59 31.29
C ALA A 638 8.19 4.92 30.04
N SER A 639 6.87 4.67 30.03
CA SER A 639 6.17 4.02 28.91
C SER A 639 5.55 5.02 27.93
N SER A 640 5.64 6.32 28.19
CA SER A 640 4.96 7.35 27.40
C SER A 640 5.46 7.40 25.96
N LEU A 641 4.53 7.39 25.00
CA LEU A 641 4.78 7.67 23.59
C LEU A 641 4.51 9.14 23.22
N PHE A 642 3.88 9.89 24.11
CA PHE A 642 3.49 11.27 23.85
C PHE A 642 4.64 12.28 23.90
N THR A 643 4.46 13.35 23.14
CA THR A 643 5.31 14.53 23.10
C THR A 643 4.84 15.56 24.13
N TYR A 644 5.80 16.16 24.84
CA TYR A 644 5.56 17.24 25.80
C TYR A 644 6.33 18.50 25.38
N ASP A 645 5.86 19.15 24.32
CA ASP A 645 6.48 20.31 23.66
C ASP A 645 5.94 21.67 24.13
N SER A 646 5.04 21.71 25.10
CA SER A 646 4.51 22.94 25.67
C SER A 646 4.46 22.90 27.19
N ARG A 647 4.54 24.07 27.84
CA ARG A 647 4.46 24.17 29.31
C ARG A 647 3.18 23.57 29.89
N PRO A 648 1.98 23.75 29.32
CA PRO A 648 0.77 23.08 29.78
C PRO A 648 0.90 21.56 29.76
N LEU A 649 1.40 20.97 28.66
CA LEU A 649 1.58 19.52 28.55
C LEU A 649 2.61 18.99 29.57
N VAL A 650 3.72 19.71 29.75
CA VAL A 650 4.75 19.35 30.74
C VAL A 650 4.19 19.40 32.16
N ASN A 651 3.51 20.48 32.53
CA ASN A 651 3.01 20.64 33.90
C ASN A 651 1.87 19.68 34.21
N GLN A 652 0.94 19.48 33.27
CA GLN A 652 -0.25 18.67 33.49
C GLN A 652 0.04 17.17 33.41
N PHE A 653 0.80 16.73 32.40
CA PHE A 653 0.94 15.31 32.11
C PHE A 653 2.33 14.77 32.44
N LEU A 654 3.42 15.47 32.12
CA LEU A 654 4.77 14.94 32.39
C LEU A 654 5.13 15.00 33.89
N ASN A 655 4.91 16.16 34.51
CA ASN A 655 5.19 16.41 35.93
C ASN A 655 3.97 16.11 36.82
N GLY A 656 2.77 16.13 36.25
CA GLY A 656 1.52 15.83 36.94
C GLY A 656 1.20 14.33 36.95
N PRO A 657 0.07 13.95 37.58
CA PRO A 657 -0.39 12.57 37.58
C PRO A 657 -0.93 12.19 36.19
N LYS A 658 -0.66 10.95 35.76
CA LYS A 658 -1.13 10.42 34.47
C LYS A 658 -2.64 10.19 34.38
N HIS A 659 -3.31 10.13 35.53
CA HIS A 659 -4.75 10.23 35.67
C HIS A 659 -5.03 11.23 36.78
N ASP A 660 -5.80 12.28 36.50
CA ASP A 660 -6.15 13.29 37.50
C ASP A 660 -7.18 12.73 38.51
N PRO A 661 -6.77 12.45 39.76
CA PRO A 661 -7.68 11.86 40.74
C PRO A 661 -8.75 12.85 41.24
N ASN A 662 -8.62 14.14 40.94
CA ASN A 662 -9.57 15.17 41.36
C ASN A 662 -10.65 15.44 40.31
N PHE A 663 -10.47 14.97 39.08
CA PHE A 663 -11.48 15.11 38.03
C PHE A 663 -12.67 14.19 38.32
N LYS A 664 -13.88 14.78 38.34
CA LYS A 664 -15.13 14.06 38.60
C LYS A 664 -16.03 14.13 37.37
N PRO A 665 -16.12 13.04 36.58
CA PRO A 665 -16.95 13.05 35.38
C PRO A 665 -18.44 13.10 35.71
N LEU A 666 -19.27 13.35 34.69
CA LEU A 666 -20.70 13.10 34.77
C LEU A 666 -20.96 11.61 34.50
N PHE A 667 -21.46 10.88 35.49
CA PHE A 667 -21.82 9.48 35.28
C PHE A 667 -23.20 9.37 34.61
N PRO A 668 -23.44 8.36 33.75
CA PRO A 668 -24.71 8.18 33.04
C PRO A 668 -25.94 8.11 33.95
N ASP A 669 -25.81 7.53 35.13
CA ASP A 669 -26.86 7.39 36.16
C ASP A 669 -27.21 8.70 36.88
N GLU A 670 -26.38 9.74 36.74
CA GLU A 670 -26.64 11.08 37.28
C GLU A 670 -27.41 11.98 36.31
N THR A 671 -27.66 11.53 35.07
CA THR A 671 -28.31 12.35 34.05
C THR A 671 -29.80 12.58 34.36
N THR A 672 -30.21 13.84 34.46
CA THR A 672 -31.62 14.24 34.57
C THR A 672 -31.96 15.22 33.45
N LEU A 673 -32.91 14.85 32.58
CA LEU A 673 -33.33 15.67 31.45
C LEU A 673 -34.64 16.39 31.78
N SER A 674 -34.70 17.68 31.50
CA SER A 674 -35.99 18.38 31.40
C SER A 674 -36.78 17.88 30.18
N PRO A 675 -38.13 17.96 30.18
CA PRO A 675 -38.94 17.53 29.04
C PRO A 675 -38.53 18.19 27.70
N SER A 676 -38.19 19.48 27.71
CA SER A 676 -37.74 20.19 26.51
C SER A 676 -36.38 19.70 26.01
N GLN A 677 -35.43 19.44 26.92
CA GLN A 677 -34.14 18.86 26.55
C GLN A 677 -34.30 17.45 25.98
N ALA A 678 -35.22 16.66 26.53
CA ALA A 678 -35.50 15.31 26.04
C ALA A 678 -36.00 15.30 24.59
N GLU A 679 -36.87 16.25 24.22
CA GLU A 679 -37.35 16.39 22.83
C GLU A 679 -36.25 16.83 21.86
N ASP A 680 -35.40 17.78 22.26
CA ASP A 680 -34.26 18.23 21.44
C ASP A 680 -33.22 17.11 21.23
N LEU A 681 -32.89 16.38 22.29
CA LEU A 681 -31.96 15.26 22.26
C LEU A 681 -32.50 14.08 21.47
N ALA A 682 -33.79 13.75 21.61
CA ALA A 682 -34.42 12.69 20.82
C ALA A 682 -34.36 12.99 19.31
N ARG A 683 -34.43 14.27 18.91
CA ARG A 683 -34.28 14.65 17.50
C ARG A 683 -32.83 14.58 17.00
N LEU A 684 -31.86 14.94 17.82
CA LEU A 684 -30.44 14.98 17.44
C LEU A 684 -29.76 13.61 17.51
N CYS A 685 -30.01 12.88 18.59
CA CYS A 685 -29.35 11.63 18.94
C CYS A 685 -30.14 10.39 18.52
N GLU A 686 -31.42 10.54 18.17
CA GLU A 686 -32.32 9.42 17.89
C GLU A 686 -32.34 8.43 19.08
N SER A 687 -31.81 7.22 18.90
CA SER A 687 -31.67 6.19 19.93
C SER A 687 -30.23 6.01 20.44
N ASP A 688 -29.29 6.86 20.01
CA ASP A 688 -27.88 6.76 20.37
C ASP A 688 -27.62 7.34 21.77
N HIS A 689 -27.38 6.46 22.73
CA HIS A 689 -27.19 6.84 24.14
C HIS A 689 -25.85 7.54 24.40
N PHE A 690 -24.83 7.28 23.58
CA PHE A 690 -23.53 7.94 23.66
C PHE A 690 -23.67 9.42 23.27
N CYS A 691 -24.37 9.70 22.18
CA CYS A 691 -24.72 11.06 21.78
C CYS A 691 -25.44 11.82 22.90
N VAL A 692 -26.45 11.21 23.56
CA VAL A 692 -27.18 11.85 24.65
C VAL A 692 -26.25 12.22 25.81
N LEU A 693 -25.38 11.29 26.21
CA LEU A 693 -24.43 11.53 27.29
C LEU A 693 -23.49 12.69 26.97
N ASP A 694 -22.93 12.72 25.76
CA ASP A 694 -21.99 13.73 25.32
C ASP A 694 -22.60 15.13 25.28
N VAL A 695 -23.82 15.28 24.80
CA VAL A 695 -24.48 16.60 24.80
C VAL A 695 -24.67 17.10 26.23
N ILE A 696 -24.98 16.23 27.19
CA ILE A 696 -25.19 16.63 28.59
C ILE A 696 -23.85 16.88 29.30
N SER A 697 -22.84 16.03 29.09
CA SER A 697 -21.56 16.11 29.78
C SER A 697 -20.69 17.27 29.29
N THR A 698 -20.79 17.61 28.00
CA THR A 698 -20.03 18.69 27.35
C THR A 698 -20.82 19.99 27.14
N GLY A 699 -22.16 19.93 27.16
CA GLY A 699 -23.03 21.06 26.85
C GLY A 699 -23.00 21.48 25.37
N ASP A 700 -22.43 20.66 24.48
CA ASP A 700 -22.24 20.98 23.06
C ASP A 700 -22.96 19.94 22.16
N PRO A 701 -24.07 20.34 21.50
CA PRO A 701 -24.78 19.47 20.55
C PRO A 701 -23.91 18.96 19.38
N SER A 702 -22.87 19.71 18.99
CA SER A 702 -21.98 19.29 17.90
C SER A 702 -21.14 18.08 18.27
N VAL A 703 -20.71 17.98 19.55
CA VAL A 703 -19.97 16.83 20.08
C VAL A 703 -20.85 15.58 20.01
N GLY A 704 -22.07 15.65 20.54
CA GLY A 704 -23.00 14.52 20.52
C GLY A 704 -23.36 14.05 19.11
N ASN A 705 -23.62 14.98 18.18
CA ASN A 705 -23.87 14.62 16.78
C ASN A 705 -22.67 13.91 16.14
N ALA A 706 -21.46 14.38 16.41
CA ALA A 706 -20.25 13.78 15.90
C ALA A 706 -20.00 12.39 16.52
N THR A 707 -20.39 12.18 17.78
CA THR A 707 -20.34 10.87 18.48
C THR A 707 -21.29 9.88 17.85
N ARG A 708 -22.52 10.30 17.54
CA ARG A 708 -23.48 9.48 16.80
C ARG A 708 -22.92 9.04 15.44
N ILE A 709 -22.29 9.96 14.70
CA ILE A 709 -21.68 9.64 13.39
C ILE A 709 -20.53 8.64 13.57
N ALA A 710 -19.63 8.83 14.54
CA ALA A 710 -18.52 7.92 14.80
C ALA A 710 -19.02 6.52 15.18
N HIS A 711 -20.06 6.42 16.01
CA HIS A 711 -20.67 5.15 16.37
C HIS A 711 -21.34 4.47 15.16
N GLN A 712 -22.06 5.21 14.31
CA GLN A 712 -22.63 4.68 13.07
C GLN A 712 -21.55 4.16 12.11
N LEU A 713 -20.42 4.87 11.98
CA LEU A 713 -19.28 4.43 11.18
C LEU A 713 -18.66 3.14 11.72
N HIS A 714 -18.51 3.03 13.05
CA HIS A 714 -18.05 1.80 13.69
C HIS A 714 -18.97 0.61 13.36
N GLN A 715 -20.29 0.77 13.53
CA GLN A 715 -21.28 -0.28 13.22
C GLN A 715 -21.26 -0.68 11.73
N HIS A 716 -21.14 0.30 10.83
CA HIS A 716 -21.03 0.04 9.40
C HIS A 716 -19.76 -0.73 9.04
N ARG A 717 -18.65 -0.41 9.71
CA ARG A 717 -17.36 -1.07 9.51
C ARG A 717 -17.37 -2.50 10.06
N LEU A 718 -17.96 -2.73 11.25
CA LEU A 718 -18.18 -4.09 11.78
C LEU A 718 -18.96 -4.95 10.78
N LYS A 719 -20.05 -4.41 10.21
CA LYS A 719 -20.83 -5.11 9.18
C LYS A 719 -19.99 -5.44 7.95
N SER A 720 -19.13 -4.53 7.52
CA SER A 720 -18.25 -4.72 6.36
C SER A 720 -17.15 -5.76 6.63
N LEU A 721 -16.74 -5.93 7.88
CA LEU A 721 -15.70 -6.88 8.32
C LEU A 721 -16.26 -8.23 8.79
N GLN A 722 -17.55 -8.51 8.56
CA GLN A 722 -18.09 -9.84 8.87
C GLN A 722 -17.36 -10.93 8.08
N PRO A 723 -16.99 -12.06 8.72
CA PRO A 723 -16.48 -13.22 8.02
C PRO A 723 -17.47 -13.72 6.96
N VAL A 724 -16.95 -14.14 5.81
CA VAL A 724 -17.75 -14.76 4.74
C VAL A 724 -17.15 -16.11 4.39
N VAL A 725 -17.99 -17.01 3.90
CA VAL A 725 -17.55 -18.32 3.41
C VAL A 725 -17.37 -18.26 1.90
N SER A 726 -16.17 -18.60 1.44
CA SER A 726 -15.83 -18.78 0.03
C SER A 726 -15.58 -20.27 -0.24
N CYS A 727 -16.16 -20.80 -1.32
CA CYS A 727 -15.86 -22.16 -1.78
C CYS A 727 -14.66 -22.21 -2.73
N GLY A 728 -14.03 -21.05 -3.01
CA GLY A 728 -12.94 -20.92 -3.95
C GLY A 728 -13.37 -21.12 -5.41
N TRP A 729 -12.43 -20.88 -6.31
CA TRP A 729 -12.66 -20.98 -7.74
C TRP A 729 -13.01 -22.41 -8.17
N LEU A 730 -14.05 -22.55 -9.01
CA LEU A 730 -14.47 -23.82 -9.60
C LEU A 730 -14.17 -23.82 -11.11
N PRO A 731 -13.34 -24.76 -11.64
CA PRO A 731 -13.01 -24.80 -13.05
C PRO A 731 -14.21 -25.12 -13.95
N PRO A 732 -14.24 -24.62 -15.18
CA PRO A 732 -15.15 -25.12 -16.21
C PRO A 732 -14.78 -26.56 -16.61
N PRO A 733 -15.75 -27.36 -17.09
CA PRO A 733 -15.47 -28.69 -17.64
C PRO A 733 -14.57 -28.60 -18.87
N VAL A 734 -13.69 -29.58 -19.05
CA VAL A 734 -12.87 -29.69 -20.29
C VAL A 734 -13.81 -29.85 -21.48
N ASN A 735 -13.59 -29.08 -22.56
CA ASN A 735 -14.51 -28.97 -23.71
C ASN A 735 -15.90 -28.43 -23.34
N GLY A 736 -15.99 -27.63 -22.29
CA GLY A 736 -17.20 -26.89 -21.94
C GLY A 736 -16.88 -25.53 -21.35
N HIS A 737 -17.89 -24.96 -20.71
CA HIS A 737 -17.89 -23.62 -20.15
C HIS A 737 -18.67 -23.61 -18.84
N LYS A 738 -18.52 -22.53 -18.08
CA LYS A 738 -19.30 -22.28 -16.88
C LYS A 738 -19.93 -20.90 -16.94
N GLU A 739 -21.06 -20.75 -16.28
CA GLU A 739 -21.75 -19.49 -16.06
C GLU A 739 -21.78 -19.21 -14.55
N GLY A 740 -21.38 -18.00 -14.16
CA GLY A 740 -21.26 -17.58 -12.77
C GLY A 740 -19.80 -17.36 -12.35
N LEU A 741 -19.52 -16.14 -11.88
CA LEU A 741 -18.20 -15.67 -11.46
C LEU A 741 -18.17 -15.32 -9.96
N LYS A 742 -19.13 -15.83 -9.20
CA LYS A 742 -19.26 -15.63 -7.75
C LYS A 742 -19.02 -16.95 -7.03
N TYR A 743 -18.25 -16.90 -5.94
CA TYR A 743 -17.77 -18.08 -5.23
C TYR A 743 -18.08 -18.07 -3.73
N LEU A 744 -18.85 -17.08 -3.27
CA LEU A 744 -19.30 -17.00 -1.88
C LEU A 744 -20.50 -17.91 -1.63
N GLU A 745 -20.76 -18.24 -0.36
CA GLU A 745 -21.91 -19.01 0.08
C GLU A 745 -23.22 -18.60 -0.63
N GLY A 746 -23.99 -19.59 -1.08
CA GLY A 746 -25.23 -19.39 -1.82
C GLY A 746 -25.04 -19.09 -3.31
N SER A 747 -23.83 -18.77 -3.76
CA SER A 747 -23.53 -18.61 -5.19
C SER A 747 -23.67 -19.94 -5.93
N THR A 748 -24.23 -19.90 -7.13
CA THR A 748 -24.41 -21.09 -7.99
C THR A 748 -23.70 -20.89 -9.32
N VAL A 749 -22.88 -21.87 -9.69
CA VAL A 749 -22.21 -21.98 -10.98
C VAL A 749 -22.96 -23.01 -11.83
N ARG A 750 -23.26 -22.67 -13.09
CA ARG A 750 -23.89 -23.59 -14.05
C ARG A 750 -22.88 -24.04 -15.08
N PHE A 751 -22.98 -25.27 -15.53
CA PHE A 751 -22.06 -25.86 -16.50
C PHE A 751 -22.75 -26.11 -17.83
N GLY A 752 -22.00 -25.92 -18.90
CA GLY A 752 -22.42 -26.27 -20.25
C GLY A 752 -21.26 -26.91 -21.02
N CYS A 753 -21.59 -27.65 -22.06
CA CYS A 753 -20.61 -28.24 -22.95
C CYS A 753 -20.54 -27.49 -24.28
N ASN A 754 -19.35 -27.48 -24.88
CA ASN A 754 -19.16 -26.92 -26.21
C ASN A 754 -19.89 -27.80 -27.25
N SER A 755 -20.13 -27.24 -28.42
CA SER A 755 -20.80 -27.95 -29.51
C SER A 755 -20.14 -29.31 -29.80
N GLY A 756 -20.95 -30.36 -29.94
CA GLY A 756 -20.49 -31.74 -30.16
C GLY A 756 -20.22 -32.55 -28.89
N TYR A 757 -20.35 -31.95 -27.70
CA TYR A 757 -20.21 -32.63 -26.42
C TYR A 757 -21.53 -32.62 -25.64
N SER A 758 -21.70 -33.60 -24.75
CA SER A 758 -22.85 -33.73 -23.85
C SER A 758 -22.37 -33.78 -22.40
N LEU A 759 -23.09 -33.10 -21.53
CA LEU A 759 -22.74 -32.99 -20.11
C LEU A 759 -22.99 -34.33 -19.41
N ALA A 760 -21.96 -34.86 -18.76
CA ALA A 760 -22.01 -36.04 -17.92
C ALA A 760 -21.74 -35.62 -16.47
N GLY A 761 -22.80 -35.55 -15.68
CA GLY A 761 -22.75 -35.09 -14.30
C GLY A 761 -23.77 -33.98 -14.02
N PRO A 762 -23.59 -33.24 -12.91
CA PRO A 762 -24.51 -32.19 -12.50
C PRO A 762 -24.42 -30.95 -13.40
N GLU A 763 -25.57 -30.34 -13.69
CA GLU A 763 -25.67 -29.10 -14.48
C GLU A 763 -25.27 -27.85 -13.70
N SER A 764 -25.23 -27.92 -12.37
CA SER A 764 -24.88 -26.80 -11.52
C SER A 764 -24.27 -27.24 -10.20
N SER A 765 -23.50 -26.34 -9.59
CA SER A 765 -22.95 -26.50 -8.25
C SER A 765 -23.15 -25.22 -7.45
N THR A 766 -23.57 -25.35 -6.20
CA THR A 766 -23.84 -24.24 -5.27
C THR A 766 -22.83 -24.26 -4.13
N CYS A 767 -22.29 -23.10 -3.77
CA CYS A 767 -21.38 -22.96 -2.63
C CYS A 767 -22.15 -23.11 -1.32
N ARG A 768 -21.75 -24.11 -0.52
CA ARG A 768 -22.37 -24.44 0.77
C ARG A 768 -21.69 -23.69 1.92
N ALA A 769 -22.38 -23.62 3.06
CA ALA A 769 -21.89 -22.99 4.29
C ALA A 769 -20.60 -23.61 4.87
N ASP A 770 -20.26 -24.84 4.47
CA ASP A 770 -19.02 -25.51 4.88
C ASP A 770 -17.79 -25.12 4.02
N GLY A 771 -17.96 -24.21 3.05
CA GLY A 771 -16.90 -23.81 2.13
C GLY A 771 -16.65 -24.82 1.01
N THR A 772 -17.58 -25.76 0.77
CA THR A 772 -17.48 -26.73 -0.33
C THR A 772 -18.55 -26.52 -1.39
N TRP A 773 -18.19 -26.85 -2.63
CA TRP A 773 -19.12 -26.90 -3.75
C TRP A 773 -20.06 -28.10 -3.64
N SER A 774 -21.35 -27.91 -3.90
CA SER A 774 -22.36 -28.97 -3.75
C SER A 774 -22.14 -30.17 -4.68
N SER A 775 -21.39 -29.95 -5.75
CA SER A 775 -21.03 -30.94 -6.76
C SER A 775 -19.69 -30.58 -7.40
N PRO A 776 -18.86 -31.57 -7.77
CA PRO A 776 -17.64 -31.32 -8.52
C PRO A 776 -17.96 -30.84 -9.94
N THR A 777 -16.95 -30.28 -10.62
CA THR A 777 -17.05 -29.96 -12.05
C THR A 777 -17.39 -31.22 -12.85
N PRO A 778 -18.46 -31.21 -13.68
CA PRO A 778 -18.86 -32.35 -14.51
C PRO A 778 -17.87 -32.61 -15.66
N GLU A 779 -18.10 -33.68 -16.41
CA GLU A 779 -17.33 -33.97 -17.62
C GLU A 779 -18.17 -33.67 -18.88
N CYS A 780 -17.54 -33.15 -19.93
CA CYS A 780 -18.15 -33.05 -21.25
C CYS A 780 -17.66 -34.20 -22.12
N GLN A 781 -18.55 -35.16 -22.40
CA GLN A 781 -18.22 -36.33 -23.22
C GLN A 781 -18.57 -36.06 -24.69
N PRO A 782 -17.76 -36.52 -25.66
CA PRO A 782 -18.13 -36.42 -27.06
C PRO A 782 -19.52 -37.04 -27.29
N GLY A 783 -20.43 -36.30 -27.91
CA GLY A 783 -21.76 -36.81 -28.22
C GLY A 783 -21.64 -38.09 -29.04
N ARG A 784 -22.24 -39.20 -28.57
CA ARG A 784 -22.30 -40.44 -29.36
C ARG A 784 -23.07 -40.16 -30.64
N ASN A 785 -22.35 -40.06 -31.76
CA ASN A 785 -22.98 -39.90 -33.06
C ASN A 785 -23.61 -41.24 -33.48
N TYR A 786 -24.84 -41.49 -33.03
CA TYR A 786 -25.61 -42.68 -33.41
C TYR A 786 -25.73 -42.81 -34.94
N THR A 787 -25.55 -41.74 -35.72
CA THR A 787 -25.57 -41.85 -37.18
C THR A 787 -24.47 -42.75 -37.72
N VAL A 788 -23.27 -42.77 -37.13
CA VAL A 788 -22.18 -43.65 -37.58
C VAL A 788 -22.49 -45.10 -37.22
N LEU A 789 -22.93 -45.34 -35.99
CA LEU A 789 -23.28 -46.68 -35.52
C LEU A 789 -24.44 -47.27 -36.33
N LEU A 790 -25.48 -46.46 -36.56
CA LEU A 790 -26.63 -46.83 -37.38
C LEU A 790 -26.22 -47.01 -38.84
N SER A 791 -25.33 -46.19 -39.39
CA SER A 791 -24.83 -46.35 -40.76
C SER A 791 -24.05 -47.66 -40.93
N ILE A 792 -23.27 -48.09 -39.94
CA ILE A 792 -22.58 -49.39 -39.96
C ILE A 792 -23.59 -50.53 -39.91
N ILE A 793 -24.60 -50.43 -39.02
CA ILE A 793 -25.66 -51.45 -38.91
C ILE A 793 -26.47 -51.54 -40.21
N PHE A 794 -26.97 -50.43 -40.72
CA PHE A 794 -27.76 -50.38 -41.96
C PHE A 794 -26.93 -50.70 -43.20
N GLY A 795 -25.67 -50.26 -43.26
CA GLY A 795 -24.74 -50.62 -44.34
C GLY A 795 -24.45 -52.13 -44.35
N GLY A 796 -24.23 -52.73 -43.18
CA GLY A 796 -24.07 -54.18 -43.03
C GLY A 796 -25.32 -54.94 -43.47
N LEU A 797 -26.51 -54.50 -43.05
CA LEU A 797 -27.79 -55.07 -43.48
C LEU A 797 -28.01 -54.92 -45.00
N ALA A 798 -27.63 -53.80 -45.59
CA ALA A 798 -27.73 -53.57 -47.03
C ALA A 798 -26.79 -54.48 -47.83
N ILE A 799 -25.56 -54.70 -47.36
CA ILE A 799 -24.63 -55.64 -48.00
C ILE A 799 -25.16 -57.07 -47.96
N VAL A 800 -25.72 -57.50 -46.82
CA VAL A 800 -26.35 -58.82 -46.67
C VAL A 800 -27.53 -58.97 -47.64
N ALA A 801 -28.35 -57.92 -47.80
CA ALA A 801 -29.45 -57.89 -48.77
C ALA A 801 -28.94 -57.95 -50.23
N LEU A 802 -27.84 -57.25 -50.54
CA LEU A 802 -27.28 -57.21 -51.90
C LEU A 802 -26.64 -58.54 -52.29
N ILE A 803 -25.92 -59.20 -51.36
CA ILE A 803 -25.38 -60.57 -51.56
C ILE A 803 -26.51 -61.56 -51.82
N SER A 804 -27.61 -61.48 -51.07
CA SER A 804 -28.77 -62.34 -51.26
C SER A 804 -29.49 -62.08 -52.59
N ILE A 805 -29.58 -60.82 -53.04
CA ILE A 805 -30.12 -60.47 -54.37
C ILE A 805 -29.20 -60.97 -55.50
N VAL A 806 -27.88 -60.76 -55.40
CA VAL A 806 -26.91 -61.24 -56.41
C VAL A 806 -26.94 -62.75 -56.50
N PHE A 807 -27.00 -63.45 -55.36
CA PHE A 807 -27.18 -64.91 -55.32
C PHE A 807 -28.44 -65.33 -56.08
N MET A 808 -29.57 -64.64 -55.84
CA MET A 808 -30.84 -64.88 -56.55
C MET A 808 -30.74 -64.59 -58.06
N LEU A 809 -30.04 -63.54 -58.47
CA LEU A 809 -29.86 -63.16 -59.87
C LEU A 809 -28.92 -64.11 -60.63
N LEU A 810 -27.82 -64.55 -60.01
CA LEU A 810 -26.94 -65.58 -60.56
C LEU A 810 -27.70 -66.90 -60.73
N HIS A 811 -28.54 -67.26 -59.74
CA HIS A 811 -29.42 -68.42 -59.83
C HIS A 811 -30.44 -68.30 -60.97
N ARG A 812 -30.98 -67.11 -61.24
CA ARG A 812 -31.85 -66.84 -62.41
C ARG A 812 -31.10 -66.86 -63.74
N ARG A 813 -29.92 -66.23 -63.85
CA ARG A 813 -29.11 -66.20 -65.08
C ARG A 813 -28.65 -67.60 -65.50
N ARG A 814 -28.27 -68.44 -64.53
CA ARG A 814 -27.93 -69.86 -64.78
C ARG A 814 -29.11 -70.63 -65.39
N LYS A 815 -30.35 -70.21 -65.11
CA LYS A 815 -31.57 -70.77 -65.70
C LYS A 815 -31.85 -70.24 -67.12
N SER A 816 -31.48 -68.99 -67.41
CA SER A 816 -31.72 -68.35 -68.73
C SER A 816 -30.71 -68.75 -69.81
N ASN A 817 -29.42 -68.94 -69.47
CA ASN A 817 -28.38 -69.30 -70.46
C ASN A 817 -28.52 -70.72 -71.02
N ARG A 818 -29.41 -71.55 -70.46
CA ARG A 818 -29.72 -72.89 -71.02
C ARG A 818 -30.60 -72.86 -72.26
N ASN A 819 -31.25 -71.73 -72.59
CA ASN A 819 -32.25 -71.68 -73.66
C ASN A 819 -31.78 -71.08 -74.99
N LEU A 820 -30.55 -70.57 -75.12
CA LEU A 820 -30.12 -69.84 -76.33
C LEU A 820 -29.27 -70.65 -77.33
N TRP A 821 -29.15 -71.97 -77.16
CA TRP A 821 -28.39 -72.84 -78.08
C TRP A 821 -29.35 -73.83 -78.77
N SER A 822 -30.28 -73.33 -79.58
CA SER A 822 -31.03 -74.17 -80.54
C SER A 822 -31.70 -73.33 -81.63
N SER A 823 -30.98 -72.99 -82.71
CA SER A 823 -31.57 -72.84 -84.05
C SER A 823 -30.46 -72.64 -85.10
N GLN A 824 -30.15 -73.75 -85.74
CA GLN A 824 -29.37 -73.96 -86.97
C GLN A 824 -30.17 -73.52 -88.21
N PRO A 825 -29.56 -73.41 -89.40
CA PRO A 825 -29.21 -74.60 -90.20
C PRO A 825 -27.69 -74.82 -90.33
#